data_AF-A0A1K1RHX6-F1
#
_entry.id   AF-A0A1K1RHX6-F1
#
_cell.length_a   1.000
_cell.length_b   1.000
_cell.length_c   1.000
_cell.angle_alpha   90.00
_cell.angle_beta   90.00
_cell.angle_gamma   90.00
#
_symmetry.space_group_name_H-M   'P 1'
#
loop_
_entity.id
_entity.type
_entity.pdbx_description
1 polymer ?
#
loop_
_entity_poly.entity_id
_entity_poly.type
_entity_poly.pdbx_seq_one_letter_code
_entity_poly.pdbx_strand_id
1 'polypeptide(L)'
;MRLPQRFAALGGATAAGMVVVGIAVAAPARPAPEPPPSTAQAQANATNAAASLIAARPAALFAGSHDAFVRRDVRSAGGLSYVVYDRTYDGLPVIGGDLVVATDAAGTVKTTSVAQQQTLGDLDVHGAKLSAAQAGAVARGQVRGPKSLPGGKLVVVADGSGRLAYESNVEGTDEHGEPSSLSVYVDAVDGRVLRTVQHVAAGTGTGKWNGPAPLPLNTAKTAGGYAMADPGTPNLDCRNYSSDTVLTGPDDSWGNGNGTNIETGCADALFVAQTEKKMLADWVGRDGFTGDGGAWKIRVGLDDENAYYYSSRPAYVNLGHNPSGEWVGSLDILGHEMGHGVDDYSGSGGFSGGGTQEFIADTFGTATEFYANEPSQYDPPDYAIGEEVNLVGTGALRYMYDPSKAGDPSCYSSSIPNAEVHKAAGPGDHWFYLLAEGSAPVDGQPSSSTCDGSAVSGIGIRKAINIMHGALQLKTSGSSYLRYRTWTLQAAKNLYPGSCTEFNAVKAAWNAVSVPAQSGDPTCTDTTTPPTTTPPTTTTTPPGGCPAGQLLQNPGFESGQVAWSDPDTTIGQWGSQAPARSGSYDSWLGGWGSAHTDTITQQVTIPAGCRASLTFWLRVWTAETENVAYDKLVVSAGPATLATYSNLDRNSAYVQKTLDLSSYAGQTITLKFAGTEDQSLQTSFAVDDTAFTVG
;
A
#
# COMPACT_ATOMS: atom_id res chain seq x y z
N MET A 1 -36.29 -14.20 -54.26
CA MET A 1 -37.57 -13.73 -53.68
C MET A 1 -37.40 -12.24 -53.37
N ARG A 2 -38.17 -11.26 -53.87
CA ARG A 2 -39.64 -11.15 -54.06
C ARG A 2 -40.38 -11.52 -52.75
N LEU A 3 -40.71 -10.57 -51.87
CA LEU A 3 -41.96 -9.78 -51.85
C LEU A 3 -43.26 -10.65 -51.78
N PRO A 4 -44.38 -10.17 -51.17
CA PRO A 4 -44.54 -9.15 -50.10
C PRO A 4 -45.86 -9.27 -49.25
N GLN A 5 -46.27 -8.18 -48.57
CA GLN A 5 -47.70 -7.79 -48.28
C GLN A 5 -48.51 -8.68 -47.29
N ARG A 6 -49.72 -8.36 -46.80
CA ARG A 6 -50.52 -7.13 -46.47
C ARG A 6 -51.80 -7.59 -45.74
N PHE A 7 -52.46 -6.70 -44.98
CA PHE A 7 -53.88 -6.28 -45.14
C PHE A 7 -53.96 -4.84 -44.55
N ALA A 8 -54.57 -3.78 -45.11
CA ALA A 8 -55.83 -3.56 -45.87
C ALA A 8 -57.09 -3.59 -44.98
N ALA A 9 -58.14 -2.75 -45.12
CA ALA A 9 -58.39 -1.49 -45.88
C ALA A 9 -59.62 -0.76 -45.19
N LEU A 10 -60.48 0.14 -45.72
CA LEU A 10 -60.77 0.68 -47.07
C LEU A 10 -61.63 1.97 -46.99
N GLY A 11 -61.44 2.93 -47.91
CA GLY A 11 -62.39 4.04 -48.21
C GLY A 11 -62.25 5.33 -47.36
N GLY A 12 -62.75 6.51 -47.80
CA GLY A 12 -63.31 6.85 -49.12
C GLY A 12 -63.88 8.29 -49.22
N ALA A 13 -63.82 8.88 -50.42
CA ALA A 13 -64.58 10.06 -50.92
C ALA A 13 -64.40 11.47 -50.27
N THR A 14 -63.59 12.31 -50.97
CA THR A 14 -63.88 13.72 -51.35
C THR A 14 -64.49 14.74 -50.37
N ALA A 15 -63.68 15.72 -49.95
CA ALA A 15 -64.05 17.15 -49.89
C ALA A 15 -62.78 18.03 -49.96
N ALA A 16 -62.89 19.30 -50.36
CA ALA A 16 -61.75 20.22 -50.40
C ALA A 16 -61.43 20.77 -49.00
N GLY A 17 -60.21 20.52 -48.51
CA GLY A 17 -59.73 21.00 -47.21
C GLY A 17 -58.84 22.25 -47.34
N MET A 18 -59.08 23.27 -46.50
CA MET A 18 -58.20 24.43 -46.39
C MET A 18 -56.87 24.06 -45.72
N VAL A 19 -55.79 24.72 -46.12
CA VAL A 19 -54.50 24.63 -45.42
C VAL A 19 -54.60 25.37 -44.09
N VAL A 20 -54.89 24.64 -43.02
CA VAL A 20 -54.73 25.13 -41.64
C VAL A 20 -53.35 24.71 -41.16
N VAL A 21 -52.47 25.69 -40.92
CA VAL A 21 -51.16 25.43 -40.30
C VAL A 21 -51.39 25.17 -38.81
N GLY A 22 -51.60 23.91 -38.46
CA GLY A 22 -51.68 23.47 -37.07
C GLY A 22 -50.32 23.59 -36.41
N ILE A 23 -50.13 24.63 -35.59
CA ILE A 23 -48.96 24.74 -34.72
C ILE A 23 -49.09 23.65 -33.65
N ALA A 24 -48.36 22.55 -33.85
CA ALA A 24 -48.18 21.53 -32.83
C ALA A 24 -47.35 22.14 -31.69
N VAL A 25 -48.01 22.60 -30.63
CA VAL A 25 -47.34 23.00 -29.39
C VAL A 25 -46.76 21.75 -28.76
N ALA A 26 -45.49 21.47 -29.05
CA ALA A 26 -44.74 20.44 -28.37
C ALA A 26 -44.67 20.80 -26.88
N ALA A 27 -45.35 20.01 -26.04
CA ALA A 27 -45.12 20.09 -24.61
C ALA A 27 -43.64 19.77 -24.35
N PRO A 28 -42.92 20.56 -23.54
CA PRO A 28 -41.52 20.30 -23.27
C PRO A 28 -41.39 18.92 -22.64
N ALA A 29 -40.58 18.06 -23.27
CA ALA A 29 -40.24 16.77 -22.69
C ALA A 29 -39.62 17.02 -21.30
N ARG A 30 -40.12 16.32 -20.27
CA ARG A 30 -39.42 16.32 -18.99
C ARG A 30 -38.00 15.79 -19.24
N PRO A 31 -36.94 16.45 -18.73
CA PRO A 31 -35.61 15.87 -18.76
C PRO A 31 -35.66 14.50 -18.07
N ALA A 32 -34.83 13.58 -18.55
CA ALA A 32 -34.65 12.30 -17.87
C ALA A 32 -34.12 12.54 -16.44
N PRO A 33 -34.43 11.66 -15.47
CA PRO A 33 -33.79 11.71 -14.16
C PRO A 33 -32.28 11.65 -14.33
N GLU A 34 -31.58 12.61 -13.73
CA GLU A 34 -30.13 12.69 -13.73
C GLU A 34 -29.55 11.44 -13.03
N PRO A 35 -28.48 10.81 -13.55
CA PRO A 35 -27.88 9.65 -12.90
C PRO A 35 -27.40 10.01 -11.49
N PRO A 36 -27.47 9.08 -10.51
CA PRO A 36 -26.99 9.34 -9.16
C PRO A 36 -25.49 9.67 -9.17
N PRO A 37 -25.01 10.62 -8.34
CA PRO A 37 -23.60 11.01 -8.32
C PRO A 37 -22.67 9.83 -8.04
N SER A 38 -21.48 9.84 -8.65
CA SER A 38 -20.43 8.85 -8.39
C SER A 38 -19.96 8.92 -6.92
N THR A 39 -19.28 7.89 -6.42
CA THR A 39 -18.70 7.92 -5.06
C THR A 39 -17.73 9.09 -4.89
N ALA A 40 -16.94 9.43 -5.91
CA ALA A 40 -16.03 10.57 -5.89
C ALA A 40 -16.79 11.91 -5.85
N GLN A 41 -17.83 12.08 -6.67
CA GLN A 41 -18.71 13.26 -6.63
C GLN A 41 -19.42 13.38 -5.28
N ALA A 42 -19.93 12.28 -4.73
CA ALA A 42 -20.54 12.24 -3.41
C ALA A 42 -19.57 12.68 -2.29
N GLN A 43 -18.29 12.33 -2.39
CA GLN A 43 -17.24 12.76 -1.45
C GLN A 43 -16.82 14.22 -1.65
N ALA A 44 -16.72 14.70 -2.90
CA ALA A 44 -16.43 16.09 -3.22
C ALA A 44 -17.58 17.01 -2.76
N ASN A 45 -18.82 16.67 -3.08
CA ASN A 45 -20.02 17.37 -2.65
C ASN A 45 -20.12 17.43 -1.12
N ALA A 46 -19.87 16.30 -0.43
CA ALA A 46 -19.81 16.26 1.02
C ALA A 46 -18.72 17.19 1.58
N THR A 47 -17.52 17.15 1.00
CA THR A 47 -16.37 17.95 1.42
C THR A 47 -16.63 19.44 1.26
N ASN A 48 -17.22 19.86 0.14
CA ASN A 48 -17.54 21.25 -0.14
C ASN A 48 -18.67 21.77 0.77
N ALA A 49 -19.72 20.97 0.98
CA ALA A 49 -20.81 21.29 1.90
C ALA A 49 -20.32 21.38 3.36
N ALA A 50 -19.48 20.44 3.80
CA ALA A 50 -18.89 20.45 5.12
C ALA A 50 -17.93 21.63 5.32
N ALA A 51 -17.07 21.93 4.35
CA ALA A 51 -16.19 23.11 4.41
C ALA A 51 -16.98 24.42 4.47
N SER A 52 -18.08 24.52 3.71
CA SER A 52 -18.99 25.67 3.76
C SER A 52 -19.67 25.80 5.12
N LEU A 53 -20.08 24.68 5.73
CA LEU A 53 -20.69 24.64 7.05
C LEU A 53 -19.70 25.04 8.16
N ILE A 54 -18.45 24.57 8.08
CA ILE A 54 -17.34 24.99 8.95
C ILE A 54 -17.09 26.50 8.82
N ALA A 55 -16.98 27.00 7.59
CA ALA A 55 -16.71 28.42 7.31
C ALA A 55 -17.85 29.34 7.80
N ALA A 56 -19.10 28.89 7.74
CA ALA A 56 -20.26 29.61 8.26
C ALA A 56 -20.34 29.67 9.80
N ARG A 57 -19.53 28.86 10.51
CA ARG A 57 -19.45 28.76 11.99
C ARG A 57 -20.82 28.81 12.70
N PRO A 58 -21.84 28.02 12.29
CA PRO A 58 -23.16 28.04 12.92
C PRO A 58 -23.07 27.59 14.38
N ALA A 59 -23.99 28.09 15.22
CA ALA A 59 -23.95 27.89 16.67
C ALA A 59 -23.83 26.41 17.12
N ALA A 60 -24.35 25.47 16.32
CA ALA A 60 -24.26 24.03 16.58
C ALA A 60 -22.82 23.47 16.55
N LEU A 61 -21.84 24.18 15.98
CA LEU A 61 -20.42 23.80 16.07
C LEU A 61 -19.76 24.21 17.39
N PHE A 62 -20.40 25.07 18.19
CA PHE A 62 -19.85 25.64 19.42
C PHE A 62 -18.44 26.22 19.24
N ALA A 63 -18.21 26.96 18.16
CA ALA A 63 -16.89 27.45 17.76
C ALA A 63 -16.56 28.82 18.40
N GLY A 64 -15.59 28.87 19.30
CA GLY A 64 -15.07 30.11 19.91
C GLY A 64 -14.23 30.96 18.93
N SER A 65 -13.69 32.10 19.35
CA SER A 65 -12.81 32.94 18.52
C SER A 65 -11.46 32.27 18.18
N HIS A 66 -10.97 31.44 19.10
CA HIS A 66 -9.66 30.77 19.04
C HIS A 66 -9.72 29.42 18.31
N ASP A 67 -10.93 28.94 17.98
CA ASP A 67 -11.13 27.64 17.34
C ASP A 67 -10.84 27.69 15.83
N ALA A 68 -10.07 26.72 15.35
CA ALA A 68 -9.99 26.35 13.93
C ALA A 68 -10.33 24.87 13.74
N PHE A 69 -10.65 24.49 12.52
CA PHE A 69 -11.05 23.12 12.16
C PHE A 69 -10.22 22.63 10.97
N VAL A 70 -9.66 21.43 11.08
CA VAL A 70 -8.81 20.81 10.06
C VAL A 70 -9.48 19.53 9.59
N ARG A 71 -9.75 19.42 8.28
CA ARG A 71 -10.34 18.21 7.70
C ARG A 71 -9.31 17.08 7.78
N ARG A 72 -9.62 16.02 8.53
CA ARG A 72 -8.75 14.83 8.67
C ARG A 72 -9.08 13.75 7.65
N ASP A 73 -10.36 13.49 7.38
CA ASP A 73 -10.79 12.28 6.68
C ASP A 73 -12.13 12.47 5.95
N VAL A 74 -12.40 11.64 4.93
CA VAL A 74 -13.66 11.57 4.20
C VAL A 74 -13.98 10.11 3.92
N ARG A 75 -15.10 9.60 4.46
CA ARG A 75 -15.53 8.20 4.29
C ARG A 75 -16.91 8.14 3.66
N SER A 76 -17.24 7.03 2.99
CA SER A 76 -18.58 6.81 2.44
C SER A 76 -19.13 5.45 2.87
N ALA A 77 -20.37 5.40 3.33
CA ALA A 77 -21.06 4.18 3.74
C ALA A 77 -22.58 4.35 3.59
N GLY A 78 -23.27 3.31 3.11
CA GLY A 78 -24.74 3.30 3.04
C GLY A 78 -25.39 4.39 2.18
N GLY A 79 -24.68 4.94 1.18
CA GLY A 79 -25.15 6.06 0.36
C GLY A 79 -24.99 7.45 1.00
N LEU A 80 -24.34 7.54 2.16
CA LEU A 80 -23.94 8.77 2.82
C LEU A 80 -22.42 8.95 2.77
N SER A 81 -21.98 10.20 2.78
CA SER A 81 -20.57 10.59 2.94
C SER A 81 -20.37 11.33 4.26
N TYR A 82 -19.26 11.07 4.92
CA TYR A 82 -18.92 11.49 6.28
C TYR A 82 -17.59 12.21 6.26
N VAL A 83 -17.60 13.53 6.46
CA VAL A 83 -16.39 14.37 6.48
C VAL A 83 -16.00 14.65 7.92
N VAL A 84 -14.80 14.24 8.30
CA VAL A 84 -14.28 14.32 9.67
C VAL A 84 -13.37 15.54 9.81
N TYR A 85 -13.62 16.37 10.82
CA TYR A 85 -12.76 17.50 11.19
C TYR A 85 -12.26 17.34 12.62
N ASP A 86 -10.95 17.51 12.79
CA ASP A 86 -10.36 17.76 14.09
C ASP A 86 -10.45 19.27 14.41
N ARG A 87 -10.49 19.64 15.69
CA ARG A 87 -10.48 21.05 16.14
C ARG A 87 -9.13 21.40 16.75
N THR A 88 -8.68 22.64 16.56
CA THR A 88 -7.58 23.25 17.31
C THR A 88 -8.05 24.53 18.01
N TYR A 89 -7.48 24.85 19.17
CA TYR A 89 -7.67 26.10 19.92
C TYR A 89 -6.31 26.79 20.01
N ASP A 90 -6.17 28.00 19.45
CA ASP A 90 -4.87 28.70 19.30
C ASP A 90 -3.75 27.81 18.74
N GLY A 91 -4.10 26.90 17.83
CA GLY A 91 -3.19 25.94 17.20
C GLY A 91 -2.93 24.66 18.00
N LEU A 92 -3.31 24.57 19.28
CA LEU A 92 -3.23 23.32 20.05
C LEU A 92 -4.38 22.37 19.69
N PRO A 93 -4.15 21.05 19.51
CA PRO A 93 -5.22 20.09 19.26
C PRO A 93 -6.25 20.04 20.40
N VAL A 94 -7.54 19.95 20.06
CA VAL A 94 -8.65 19.83 21.01
C VAL A 94 -9.16 18.39 21.04
N ILE A 95 -8.79 17.66 22.09
CA ILE A 95 -9.18 16.28 22.36
C ILE A 95 -10.66 16.25 22.77
N GLY A 96 -11.51 15.62 21.95
CA GLY A 96 -12.98 15.70 22.08
C GLY A 96 -13.57 17.03 21.56
N GLY A 97 -12.82 17.78 20.74
CA GLY A 97 -13.32 18.96 20.03
C GLY A 97 -13.79 18.68 18.60
N ASP A 98 -13.59 17.46 18.12
CA ASP A 98 -13.83 16.99 16.76
C ASP A 98 -15.32 16.95 16.37
N LEU A 99 -15.57 16.85 15.06
CA LEU A 99 -16.91 16.68 14.52
C LEU A 99 -16.93 15.92 13.18
N VAL A 100 -18.10 15.38 12.86
CA VAL A 100 -18.40 14.71 11.59
C VAL A 100 -19.61 15.36 10.93
N VAL A 101 -19.46 15.81 9.69
CA VAL A 101 -20.55 16.28 8.84
C VAL A 101 -20.98 15.12 7.93
N ALA A 102 -22.23 14.69 8.01
CA ALA A 102 -22.78 13.64 7.17
C ALA A 102 -23.71 14.24 6.09
N THR A 103 -23.49 13.88 4.82
CA THR A 103 -24.28 14.34 3.68
C THR A 103 -24.81 13.17 2.84
N ASP A 104 -25.82 13.42 2.01
CA ASP A 104 -26.08 12.55 0.86
C ASP A 104 -25.08 12.80 -0.29
N ALA A 105 -25.22 12.02 -1.36
CA ALA A 105 -24.40 12.13 -2.58
C ALA A 105 -24.51 13.50 -3.30
N ALA A 106 -25.57 14.27 -3.05
CA ALA A 106 -25.72 15.64 -3.55
C ALA A 106 -25.08 16.70 -2.64
N GLY A 107 -24.37 16.30 -1.57
CA GLY A 107 -23.78 17.22 -0.60
C GLY A 107 -24.79 17.83 0.35
N THR A 108 -26.05 17.39 0.34
CA THR A 108 -27.05 17.90 1.28
C THR A 108 -26.70 17.40 2.68
N VAL A 109 -26.24 18.29 3.56
CA VAL A 109 -25.98 17.98 4.98
C VAL A 109 -27.25 17.41 5.60
N LYS A 110 -27.17 16.17 6.08
CA LYS A 110 -28.26 15.45 6.76
C LYS A 110 -28.14 15.56 8.28
N THR A 111 -26.91 15.56 8.80
CA THR A 111 -26.65 15.76 10.22
C THR A 111 -25.19 16.19 10.47
N THR A 112 -24.96 16.79 11.63
CA THR A 112 -23.63 17.04 12.20
C THR A 112 -23.54 16.36 13.55
N SER A 113 -22.57 15.46 13.72
CA SER A 113 -22.16 15.00 15.05
C SER A 113 -21.03 15.88 15.53
N VAL A 114 -21.23 16.66 16.59
CA VAL A 114 -20.23 17.56 17.18
C VAL A 114 -19.95 17.09 18.60
N ALA A 115 -18.68 16.86 18.95
CA ALA A 115 -18.31 16.33 20.26
C ALA A 115 -18.60 17.32 21.41
N GLN A 116 -18.44 18.62 21.16
CA GLN A 116 -18.74 19.68 22.13
C GLN A 116 -20.24 19.97 22.27
N GLN A 117 -20.65 20.36 23.47
CA GLN A 117 -22.02 20.77 23.83
C GLN A 117 -22.11 22.25 24.29
N GLN A 118 -20.97 22.94 24.34
CA GLN A 118 -20.81 24.36 24.67
C GLN A 118 -19.47 24.82 24.09
N THR A 119 -19.28 26.13 23.92
CA THR A 119 -17.98 26.69 23.52
C THR A 119 -16.93 26.42 24.59
N LEU A 120 -15.68 26.25 24.18
CA LEU A 120 -14.54 26.37 25.09
C LEU A 120 -14.53 27.77 25.75
N GLY A 121 -14.01 27.84 26.97
CA GLY A 121 -13.79 29.11 27.68
C GLY A 121 -12.60 29.87 27.10
N ASP A 122 -12.31 31.02 27.70
CA ASP A 122 -11.08 31.77 27.46
C ASP A 122 -9.91 31.06 28.16
N LEU A 123 -9.15 30.27 27.40
CA LEU A 123 -8.07 29.40 27.90
C LEU A 123 -6.69 30.03 27.67
N ASP A 124 -5.96 30.29 28.74
CA ASP A 124 -4.54 30.66 28.68
C ASP A 124 -3.68 29.45 28.28
N VAL A 125 -3.40 29.32 26.98
CA VAL A 125 -2.53 28.27 26.41
C VAL A 125 -1.05 28.40 26.79
N HIS A 126 -0.65 29.50 27.43
CA HIS A 126 0.70 29.70 27.96
C HIS A 126 0.78 29.50 29.48
N GLY A 127 -0.35 29.36 30.17
CA GLY A 127 -0.48 29.24 31.63
C GLY A 127 -0.05 27.89 32.23
N ALA A 128 0.66 27.04 31.47
CA ALA A 128 1.17 25.76 31.95
C ALA A 128 2.17 25.94 33.11
N LYS A 129 1.90 25.28 34.24
CA LYS A 129 2.72 25.31 35.46
C LYS A 129 3.56 24.05 35.64
N LEU A 130 3.11 22.93 35.05
CA LEU A 130 3.91 21.73 34.90
C LEU A 130 4.73 21.83 33.62
N SER A 131 5.93 21.27 33.64
CA SER A 131 6.65 20.90 32.41
C SER A 131 6.12 19.57 31.85
N ALA A 132 6.32 19.36 30.55
CA ALA A 132 6.03 18.10 29.86
C ALA A 132 6.65 16.86 30.55
N ALA A 133 7.80 17.01 31.22
CA ALA A 133 8.46 15.96 31.99
C ALA A 133 7.78 15.66 33.33
N GLN A 134 7.24 16.67 34.02
CA GLN A 134 6.45 16.48 35.24
C GLN A 134 5.11 15.81 34.91
N ALA A 135 4.44 16.23 33.84
CA ALA A 135 3.24 15.56 33.34
C ALA A 135 3.51 14.11 32.93
N GLY A 136 4.60 13.84 32.19
CA GLY A 136 5.05 12.49 31.85
C GLY A 136 5.38 11.61 33.05
N ALA A 137 5.78 12.20 34.20
CA ALA A 137 5.94 11.45 35.46
C ALA A 137 4.60 11.04 36.07
N VAL A 138 3.56 11.88 36.03
CA VAL A 138 2.19 11.52 36.44
C VAL A 138 1.60 10.47 35.51
N ALA A 139 1.79 10.61 34.20
CA ALA A 139 1.32 9.67 33.19
C ALA A 139 1.89 8.27 33.40
N ARG A 140 3.20 8.14 33.62
CA ARG A 140 3.84 6.83 33.93
C ARG A 140 3.31 6.18 35.21
N GLY A 141 2.69 6.93 36.12
CA GLY A 141 2.01 6.38 37.29
C GLY A 141 0.68 5.68 36.99
N GLN A 142 0.18 5.72 35.74
CA GLN A 142 -1.04 5.03 35.32
C GLN A 142 -0.82 3.60 34.81
N VAL A 143 0.44 3.14 34.74
CA VAL A 143 0.81 1.76 34.35
C VAL A 143 1.89 1.22 35.27
N ARG A 144 1.95 -0.11 35.43
CA ARG A 144 3.07 -0.81 36.09
C ARG A 144 4.21 -0.99 35.09
N GLY A 145 5.45 -0.99 35.58
CA GLY A 145 6.66 -1.23 34.75
C GLY A 145 6.78 -0.35 33.49
N PRO A 146 6.64 0.99 33.57
CA PRO A 146 6.57 1.86 32.40
C PRO A 146 7.81 1.80 31.50
N LYS A 147 7.62 1.48 30.22
CA LYS A 147 8.68 1.25 29.22
C LYS A 147 9.13 2.53 28.47
N SER A 148 8.21 3.46 28.21
CA SER A 148 8.45 4.61 27.31
C SER A 148 8.58 5.96 28.05
N LEU A 149 9.28 6.92 27.43
CA LEU A 149 9.64 8.21 28.04
C LEU A 149 9.69 9.44 27.09
N PRO A 150 8.64 9.74 26.30
CA PRO A 150 8.48 11.06 25.69
C PRO A 150 7.97 12.09 26.72
N GLY A 151 8.39 13.35 26.60
CA GLY A 151 7.72 14.46 27.26
C GLY A 151 6.36 14.72 26.59
N GLY A 152 5.31 14.92 27.38
CA GLY A 152 3.95 15.07 26.85
C GLY A 152 3.78 16.25 25.87
N LYS A 153 2.90 16.07 24.89
CA LYS A 153 2.49 17.10 23.91
C LYS A 153 1.40 17.98 24.51
N LEU A 154 1.52 19.31 24.39
CA LEU A 154 0.52 20.24 24.89
C LEU A 154 -0.75 20.20 24.00
N VAL A 155 -1.92 20.05 24.62
CA VAL A 155 -3.23 19.93 23.99
C VAL A 155 -4.31 20.61 24.86
N VAL A 156 -5.50 20.80 24.31
CA VAL A 156 -6.70 21.16 25.09
C VAL A 156 -7.60 19.92 25.19
N VAL A 157 -8.07 19.57 26.39
CA VAL A 157 -9.10 18.53 26.58
C VAL A 157 -10.45 19.21 26.77
N ALA A 158 -11.43 18.88 25.92
CA ALA A 158 -12.76 19.51 25.91
C ALA A 158 -13.71 18.96 27.01
N ASP A 159 -13.22 18.85 28.25
CA ASP A 159 -14.03 18.58 29.43
C ASP A 159 -14.61 19.90 29.98
N GLY A 160 -15.94 19.99 30.12
CA GLY A 160 -16.62 21.22 30.54
C GLY A 160 -16.33 22.40 29.60
N SER A 161 -15.70 23.44 30.12
CA SER A 161 -15.24 24.62 29.36
C SER A 161 -13.87 24.43 28.68
N GLY A 162 -13.30 23.22 28.77
CA GLY A 162 -11.93 22.93 28.34
C GLY A 162 -10.89 23.12 29.44
N ARG A 163 -9.79 22.36 29.33
CA ARG A 163 -8.58 22.49 30.15
C ARG A 163 -7.31 22.29 29.31
N LEU A 164 -6.27 23.06 29.62
CA LEU A 164 -4.93 22.89 29.05
C LEU A 164 -4.26 21.66 29.68
N ALA A 165 -3.70 20.77 28.85
CA ALA A 165 -3.20 19.48 29.28
C ALA A 165 -1.97 19.02 28.49
N TYR A 166 -1.27 18.04 29.02
CA TYR A 166 -0.24 17.26 28.34
C TYR A 166 -0.74 15.87 28.01
N GLU A 167 -0.82 15.56 26.72
CA GLU A 167 -1.02 14.23 26.15
C GLU A 167 0.31 13.45 26.22
N SER A 168 0.34 12.33 26.95
CA SER A 168 1.53 11.47 27.07
C SER A 168 1.15 10.01 26.80
N ASN A 169 1.83 9.36 25.86
CA ASN A 169 1.66 7.92 25.64
C ASN A 169 2.61 7.16 26.57
N VAL A 170 2.06 6.18 27.31
CA VAL A 170 2.81 5.36 28.26
C VAL A 170 2.45 3.88 28.10
N GLU A 171 3.48 3.07 27.93
CA GLU A 171 3.39 1.61 27.81
C GLU A 171 3.87 0.95 29.10
N GLY A 172 3.23 -0.14 29.50
CA GLY A 172 3.56 -0.92 30.69
C GLY A 172 2.61 -2.09 30.83
N THR A 173 2.21 -2.42 32.05
CA THR A 173 1.12 -3.35 32.34
C THR A 173 0.04 -2.74 33.23
N ASP A 174 -1.14 -3.33 33.24
CA ASP A 174 -2.32 -2.84 33.97
C ASP A 174 -2.34 -3.29 35.46
N GLU A 175 -3.51 -3.28 36.11
CA GLU A 175 -3.63 -3.73 37.50
C GLU A 175 -3.70 -5.25 37.71
N HIS A 176 -3.86 -6.03 36.64
CA HIS A 176 -3.83 -7.49 36.65
C HIS A 176 -2.45 -8.03 36.24
N GLY A 177 -1.81 -7.37 35.29
CA GLY A 177 -0.51 -7.77 34.72
C GLY A 177 -0.45 -7.70 33.20
N GLU A 178 -1.58 -7.41 32.53
CA GLU A 178 -1.71 -7.48 31.08
C GLU A 178 -1.04 -6.30 30.36
N PRO A 179 -0.55 -6.47 29.12
CA PRO A 179 0.05 -5.39 28.33
C PRO A 179 -0.89 -4.20 28.16
N SER A 180 -0.40 -2.99 28.44
CA SER A 180 -1.19 -1.76 28.44
C SER A 180 -0.46 -0.62 27.75
N SER A 181 -1.14 0.11 26.87
CA SER A 181 -0.63 1.30 26.18
C SER A 181 -1.67 2.41 26.27
N LEU A 182 -1.41 3.37 27.16
CA LEU A 182 -2.35 4.44 27.47
C LEU A 182 -1.91 5.77 26.85
N SER A 183 -2.82 6.47 26.17
CA SER A 183 -2.72 7.94 26.13
C SER A 183 -3.30 8.49 27.43
N VAL A 184 -2.45 9.16 28.23
CA VAL A 184 -2.84 9.83 29.47
C VAL A 184 -2.81 11.33 29.24
N TYR A 185 -3.90 12.01 29.61
CA TYR A 185 -4.03 13.46 29.52
C TYR A 185 -3.93 14.03 30.93
N VAL A 186 -2.83 14.73 31.22
CA VAL A 186 -2.52 15.30 32.54
C VAL A 186 -2.69 16.82 32.48
N ASP A 187 -3.40 17.40 33.44
CA ASP A 187 -3.64 18.85 33.50
C ASP A 187 -2.32 19.64 33.61
N ALA A 188 -2.16 20.65 32.76
CA ALA A 188 -0.93 21.43 32.68
C ALA A 188 -0.75 22.43 33.84
N VAL A 189 -1.78 22.64 34.68
CA VAL A 189 -1.81 23.65 35.74
C VAL A 189 -1.80 23.01 37.14
N ASP A 190 -2.60 21.97 37.36
CA ASP A 190 -2.75 21.28 38.65
C ASP A 190 -2.21 19.83 38.69
N GLY A 191 -1.89 19.25 37.53
CA GLY A 191 -1.29 17.92 37.43
C GLY A 191 -2.24 16.75 37.66
N ARG A 192 -3.57 16.97 37.77
CA ARG A 192 -4.53 15.86 37.83
C ARG A 192 -4.59 15.11 36.49
N VAL A 193 -4.86 13.81 36.53
CA VAL A 193 -5.27 13.08 35.31
C VAL A 193 -6.67 13.54 34.93
N LEU A 194 -6.84 13.98 33.68
CA LEU A 194 -8.11 14.38 33.08
C LEU A 194 -8.82 13.19 32.44
N ARG A 195 -8.06 12.36 31.73
CA ARG A 195 -8.55 11.24 30.91
C ARG A 195 -7.43 10.23 30.69
N THR A 196 -7.80 8.97 30.52
CA THR A 196 -6.97 7.93 29.90
C THR A 196 -7.71 7.34 28.69
N VAL A 197 -6.96 6.76 27.75
CA VAL A 197 -7.48 5.96 26.62
C VAL A 197 -6.56 4.75 26.47
N GLN A 198 -7.11 3.54 26.53
CA GLN A 198 -6.40 2.29 26.25
C GLN A 198 -6.39 2.04 24.74
N HIS A 199 -5.21 1.70 24.19
CA HIS A 199 -5.03 1.39 22.77
C HIS A 199 -4.80 -0.10 22.48
N VAL A 200 -4.60 -0.92 23.51
CA VAL A 200 -4.48 -2.38 23.36
C VAL A 200 -5.83 -3.04 23.68
N ALA A 201 -6.39 -3.76 22.71
CA ALA A 201 -7.41 -4.78 22.97
C ALA A 201 -6.67 -6.08 23.30
N ALA A 202 -6.27 -6.23 24.56
CA ALA A 202 -5.33 -7.26 25.01
C ALA A 202 -6.01 -8.63 25.23
N GLY A 203 -6.27 -9.35 24.14
CA GLY A 203 -6.24 -10.80 24.21
C GLY A 203 -4.79 -11.25 24.40
N THR A 204 -4.54 -12.17 25.31
CA THR A 204 -3.19 -12.70 25.59
C THR A 204 -3.13 -14.20 25.37
N GLY A 205 -2.04 -14.68 24.76
CA GLY A 205 -1.83 -16.10 24.43
C GLY A 205 -0.64 -16.71 25.15
N THR A 206 -0.75 -17.97 25.57
CA THR A 206 0.40 -18.80 25.96
C THR A 206 0.56 -19.92 24.93
N GLY A 207 1.29 -19.62 23.86
CA GLY A 207 1.66 -20.56 22.81
C GLY A 207 2.66 -21.62 23.29
N LYS A 208 2.85 -22.65 22.46
CA LYS A 208 3.81 -23.74 22.64
C LYS A 208 5.11 -23.47 21.87
N TRP A 209 5.03 -22.87 20.69
CA TRP A 209 6.18 -22.65 19.80
C TRP A 209 6.60 -21.19 19.78
N ASN A 210 5.64 -20.27 19.73
CA ASN A 210 5.90 -18.83 19.57
C ASN A 210 6.11 -18.12 20.92
N GLY A 211 6.89 -17.04 20.96
CA GLY A 211 7.10 -16.27 22.18
C GLY A 211 8.04 -15.05 22.11
N PRO A 212 8.22 -14.34 23.25
CA PRO A 212 7.83 -14.74 24.59
C PRO A 212 6.36 -14.50 24.93
N ALA A 213 5.80 -15.42 25.72
CA ALA A 213 4.47 -15.25 26.32
C ALA A 213 4.44 -14.07 27.33
N PRO A 214 3.32 -13.34 27.46
CA PRO A 214 2.08 -13.51 26.70
C PRO A 214 2.20 -13.00 25.25
N LEU A 215 1.77 -13.85 24.30
CA LEU A 215 1.58 -13.48 22.90
C LEU A 215 0.46 -12.43 22.79
N PRO A 216 0.66 -11.32 22.06
CA PRO A 216 -0.40 -10.34 21.84
C PRO A 216 -1.38 -10.84 20.76
N LEU A 217 -2.66 -10.99 21.12
CA LEU A 217 -3.73 -11.47 20.25
C LEU A 217 -4.85 -10.43 20.13
N ASN A 218 -5.25 -10.10 18.90
CA ASN A 218 -6.54 -9.43 18.67
C ASN A 218 -7.66 -10.48 18.74
N THR A 219 -8.65 -10.26 19.60
CA THR A 219 -9.78 -11.18 19.83
C THR A 219 -11.11 -10.42 19.86
N ALA A 220 -12.22 -11.15 19.72
CA ALA A 220 -13.55 -10.57 19.61
C ALA A 220 -14.33 -10.74 20.91
N LYS A 221 -14.62 -9.63 21.59
CA LYS A 221 -15.50 -9.64 22.77
C LYS A 221 -16.94 -9.99 22.37
N THR A 222 -17.55 -10.92 23.09
CA THR A 222 -18.92 -11.39 22.87
C THR A 222 -19.84 -11.01 24.03
N ALA A 223 -21.12 -11.38 23.94
CA ALA A 223 -22.09 -11.19 25.03
C ALA A 223 -21.89 -12.13 26.24
N GLY A 224 -21.03 -13.16 26.13
CA GLY A 224 -20.83 -14.18 27.17
C GLY A 224 -19.37 -14.44 27.57
N GLY A 225 -18.42 -13.62 27.08
CA GLY A 225 -16.99 -13.87 27.17
C GLY A 225 -16.29 -13.33 25.92
N TYR A 226 -15.29 -14.05 25.41
CA TYR A 226 -14.49 -13.67 24.25
C TYR A 226 -14.43 -14.80 23.22
N ALA A 227 -13.96 -14.50 22.01
CA ALA A 227 -13.81 -15.45 20.91
C ALA A 227 -12.48 -15.22 20.18
N MET A 228 -11.85 -16.32 19.74
CA MET A 228 -10.59 -16.30 18.98
C MET A 228 -10.83 -15.90 17.52
N ALA A 229 -11.26 -14.66 17.31
CA ALA A 229 -11.51 -14.05 16.01
C ALA A 229 -10.99 -12.60 16.01
N ASP A 230 -10.23 -12.22 14.99
CA ASP A 230 -9.69 -10.87 14.86
C ASP A 230 -10.82 -9.90 14.42
N PRO A 231 -11.21 -8.91 15.25
CA PRO A 231 -12.33 -8.02 14.94
C PRO A 231 -12.04 -7.01 13.84
N GLY A 232 -10.78 -6.90 13.37
CA GLY A 232 -10.33 -6.03 12.29
C GLY A 232 -9.96 -6.78 10.99
N THR A 233 -10.24 -8.09 10.91
CA THR A 233 -9.79 -8.94 9.79
C THR A 233 -10.87 -9.96 9.39
N PRO A 234 -11.66 -9.69 8.33
CA PRO A 234 -12.72 -10.58 7.89
C PRO A 234 -12.27 -12.03 7.66
N ASN A 235 -12.99 -12.97 8.29
CA ASN A 235 -12.75 -14.42 8.32
C ASN A 235 -11.49 -14.91 9.05
N LEU A 236 -10.66 -14.04 9.66
CA LEU A 236 -9.55 -14.50 10.51
C LEU A 236 -10.09 -14.92 11.88
N ASP A 237 -10.43 -16.20 12.01
CA ASP A 237 -10.84 -16.81 13.27
C ASP A 237 -10.23 -18.21 13.42
N CYS A 238 -10.02 -18.65 14.68
CA CYS A 238 -9.49 -19.96 15.00
C CYS A 238 -10.57 -20.88 15.60
N ARG A 239 -10.65 -22.10 15.08
CA ARG A 239 -11.75 -23.04 15.29
C ARG A 239 -11.25 -24.41 15.69
N ASN A 240 -12.14 -25.18 16.32
CA ASN A 240 -11.98 -26.62 16.41
C ASN A 240 -12.33 -27.27 15.05
N TYR A 241 -11.40 -28.05 14.52
CA TYR A 241 -11.53 -28.72 13.21
C TYR A 241 -12.73 -29.68 13.13
N SER A 242 -13.02 -30.42 14.21
CA SER A 242 -14.12 -31.40 14.24
C SER A 242 -15.51 -30.79 14.31
N SER A 243 -15.66 -29.54 14.75
CA SER A 243 -16.97 -28.86 14.89
C SER A 243 -17.18 -27.63 13.99
N ASP A 244 -16.13 -27.12 13.34
CA ASP A 244 -16.09 -25.81 12.64
C ASP A 244 -16.58 -24.63 13.53
N THR A 245 -16.49 -24.76 14.86
CA THR A 245 -16.84 -23.68 15.80
C THR A 245 -15.61 -22.90 16.22
N VAL A 246 -15.69 -21.56 16.13
CA VAL A 246 -14.70 -20.64 16.70
C VAL A 246 -14.53 -20.92 18.20
N LEU A 247 -13.30 -20.89 18.70
CA LEU A 247 -13.03 -21.06 20.14
C LEU A 247 -13.56 -19.85 20.93
N THR A 248 -14.19 -20.11 22.07
CA THR A 248 -14.77 -19.08 22.95
C THR A 248 -14.45 -19.35 24.42
N GLY A 249 -13.97 -18.33 25.13
CA GLY A 249 -13.56 -18.38 26.54
C GLY A 249 -14.35 -17.39 27.42
N PRO A 250 -14.37 -17.56 28.75
CA PRO A 250 -15.02 -16.63 29.68
C PRO A 250 -14.18 -15.35 29.89
N ASP A 251 -12.87 -15.47 29.75
CA ASP A 251 -11.81 -14.47 29.80
C ASP A 251 -11.12 -14.39 28.42
N ASP A 252 -10.05 -13.58 28.33
CA ASP A 252 -9.35 -13.27 27.08
C ASP A 252 -7.87 -13.72 27.12
N SER A 253 -7.60 -14.76 27.92
CA SER A 253 -6.25 -15.29 28.18
C SER A 253 -6.18 -16.77 27.78
N TRP A 254 -5.64 -17.02 26.60
CA TRP A 254 -5.82 -18.23 25.82
C TRP A 254 -4.61 -19.17 25.87
N GLY A 255 -4.86 -20.46 26.11
CA GLY A 255 -3.82 -21.49 26.04
C GLY A 255 -2.93 -21.57 27.27
N ASN A 256 -2.04 -22.55 27.28
CA ASN A 256 -1.23 -22.90 28.46
C ASN A 256 0.15 -23.49 28.13
N GLY A 257 0.64 -23.33 26.90
CA GLY A 257 1.96 -23.83 26.45
C GLY A 257 2.08 -25.34 26.30
N ASN A 258 1.06 -26.14 26.62
CA ASN A 258 1.02 -27.55 26.25
C ASN A 258 0.62 -27.66 24.77
N GLY A 259 1.52 -28.19 23.92
CA GLY A 259 1.29 -28.31 22.48
C GLY A 259 0.11 -29.20 22.09
N THR A 260 -0.34 -30.11 22.96
CA THR A 260 -1.53 -30.94 22.73
C THR A 260 -2.85 -30.20 23.01
N ASN A 261 -2.81 -29.04 23.66
CA ASN A 261 -3.99 -28.26 24.00
C ASN A 261 -4.42 -27.39 22.79
N ILE A 262 -5.68 -27.51 22.39
CA ILE A 262 -6.24 -26.82 21.20
C ILE A 262 -6.28 -25.29 21.33
N GLU A 263 -6.36 -24.77 22.56
CA GLU A 263 -6.36 -23.35 22.86
C GLU A 263 -4.95 -22.76 22.76
N THR A 264 -3.93 -23.51 23.21
CA THR A 264 -2.50 -23.24 22.93
C THR A 264 -2.27 -23.21 21.41
N GLY A 265 -2.68 -24.26 20.68
CA GLY A 265 -2.51 -24.33 19.23
C GLY A 265 -3.24 -23.23 18.46
N CYS A 266 -4.40 -22.76 18.95
CA CYS A 266 -5.06 -21.58 18.41
C CYS A 266 -4.42 -20.25 18.84
N ALA A 267 -3.75 -20.18 19.99
CA ALA A 267 -3.01 -19.00 20.41
C ALA A 267 -1.74 -18.81 19.56
N ASP A 268 -1.00 -19.89 19.33
CA ASP A 268 0.10 -19.95 18.34
C ASP A 268 -0.42 -19.53 16.95
N ALA A 269 -1.42 -20.24 16.42
CA ALA A 269 -1.86 -20.03 15.04
C ALA A 269 -2.51 -18.65 14.78
N LEU A 270 -3.26 -18.11 15.75
CA LEU A 270 -3.81 -16.76 15.63
C LEU A 270 -2.73 -15.68 15.75
N PHE A 271 -1.69 -15.91 16.56
CA PHE A 271 -0.52 -15.03 16.63
C PHE A 271 0.23 -14.98 15.30
N VAL A 272 0.60 -16.13 14.73
CA VAL A 272 1.33 -16.21 13.46
C VAL A 272 0.56 -15.52 12.34
N ALA A 273 -0.72 -15.86 12.14
CA ALA A 273 -1.56 -15.23 11.11
C ALA A 273 -1.75 -13.71 11.34
N GLN A 274 -1.83 -13.25 12.59
CA GLN A 274 -1.85 -11.82 12.87
C GLN A 274 -0.49 -11.16 12.66
N THR A 275 0.63 -11.89 12.76
CA THR A 275 1.99 -11.37 12.57
C THR A 275 2.38 -11.33 11.09
N GLU A 276 2.04 -12.35 10.30
CA GLU A 276 2.13 -12.26 8.84
C GLU A 276 1.25 -11.14 8.29
N LYS A 277 0.03 -10.91 8.81
CA LYS A 277 -0.79 -9.77 8.38
C LYS A 277 -0.06 -8.43 8.56
N LYS A 278 0.76 -8.28 9.62
CA LYS A 278 1.60 -7.09 9.83
C LYS A 278 2.74 -7.07 8.80
N MET A 279 3.42 -8.19 8.56
CA MET A 279 4.46 -8.32 7.52
C MET A 279 3.94 -7.96 6.12
N LEU A 280 2.77 -8.50 5.73
CA LEU A 280 2.12 -8.23 4.46
C LEU A 280 1.86 -6.73 4.24
N ALA A 281 1.40 -6.03 5.27
CA ALA A 281 1.19 -4.58 5.22
C ALA A 281 2.52 -3.80 5.23
N ASP A 282 3.38 -4.02 6.22
CA ASP A 282 4.56 -3.19 6.51
C ASP A 282 5.74 -3.48 5.58
N TRP A 283 5.90 -4.72 5.09
CA TRP A 283 7.00 -5.09 4.22
C TRP A 283 6.63 -5.06 2.74
N VAL A 284 5.47 -5.58 2.33
CA VAL A 284 5.12 -5.69 0.89
C VAL A 284 3.86 -4.91 0.46
N GLY A 285 3.27 -4.10 1.35
CA GLY A 285 2.20 -3.15 1.02
C GLY A 285 0.84 -3.76 0.68
N ARG A 286 0.55 -4.98 1.14
CA ARG A 286 -0.70 -5.71 0.85
C ARG A 286 -1.73 -5.52 1.95
N ASP A 287 -2.97 -5.17 1.59
CA ASP A 287 -4.08 -5.05 2.54
C ASP A 287 -4.64 -6.43 2.89
N GLY A 288 -4.22 -6.96 4.04
CA GLY A 288 -4.56 -8.31 4.47
C GLY A 288 -4.03 -9.40 3.53
N PHE A 289 -4.62 -10.58 3.63
CA PHE A 289 -4.21 -11.73 2.85
C PHE A 289 -4.89 -11.78 1.48
N THR A 290 -6.16 -11.42 1.42
CA THR A 290 -6.97 -11.43 0.19
C THR A 290 -6.67 -10.23 -0.72
N GLY A 291 -6.01 -9.19 -0.22
CA GLY A 291 -5.75 -7.93 -0.94
C GLY A 291 -6.85 -6.86 -0.76
N ASP A 292 -7.92 -7.18 -0.02
CA ASP A 292 -9.02 -6.30 0.38
C ASP A 292 -9.29 -6.34 1.90
N GLY A 293 -8.22 -6.58 2.69
CA GLY A 293 -8.22 -6.56 4.16
C GLY A 293 -8.66 -7.87 4.83
N GLY A 294 -9.16 -8.83 4.05
CA GLY A 294 -9.64 -10.13 4.53
C GLY A 294 -8.56 -11.21 4.70
N ALA A 295 -9.01 -12.35 5.21
CA ALA A 295 -8.25 -13.58 5.42
C ALA A 295 -9.14 -14.82 5.20
N TRP A 296 -8.67 -15.97 5.70
CA TRP A 296 -9.41 -17.22 5.81
C TRP A 296 -9.31 -17.76 7.24
N LYS A 297 -10.16 -18.76 7.53
CA LYS A 297 -10.29 -19.35 8.88
C LYS A 297 -9.16 -20.32 9.16
N ILE A 298 -8.83 -20.52 10.43
CA ILE A 298 -7.88 -21.54 10.91
C ILE A 298 -8.66 -22.62 11.66
N ARG A 299 -8.34 -23.89 11.42
CA ARG A 299 -8.93 -25.06 12.11
C ARG A 299 -7.85 -25.91 12.74
N VAL A 300 -7.76 -25.89 14.06
CA VAL A 300 -6.83 -26.72 14.86
C VAL A 300 -7.55 -27.98 15.32
N GLY A 301 -6.84 -29.10 15.40
CA GLY A 301 -7.40 -30.40 15.79
C GLY A 301 -7.68 -31.35 14.61
N LEU A 302 -6.88 -31.26 13.55
CA LEU A 302 -6.81 -32.29 12.50
C LEU A 302 -6.03 -33.51 13.04
N ASP A 303 -6.56 -34.72 12.82
CA ASP A 303 -5.96 -36.00 13.22
C ASP A 303 -5.08 -36.53 12.05
N ASP A 304 -3.98 -35.82 11.78
CA ASP A 304 -3.03 -36.06 10.68
C ASP A 304 -1.65 -35.46 11.02
N GLU A 305 -0.57 -36.07 10.52
CA GLU A 305 0.81 -35.56 10.70
C GLU A 305 1.16 -34.50 9.63
N ASN A 306 0.30 -33.49 9.53
CA ASN A 306 0.31 -32.53 8.43
C ASN A 306 -0.33 -31.17 8.76
N ALA A 307 -0.02 -30.16 7.95
CA ALA A 307 -0.81 -28.93 7.81
C ALA A 307 -1.28 -28.81 6.34
N TYR A 308 -2.36 -28.05 6.08
CA TYR A 308 -2.67 -27.64 4.70
C TYR A 308 -3.70 -26.50 4.61
N TYR A 309 -3.43 -25.55 3.71
CA TYR A 309 -4.38 -24.59 3.16
C TYR A 309 -5.31 -25.28 2.15
N TYR A 310 -6.61 -25.07 2.35
CA TYR A 310 -7.68 -25.60 1.52
C TYR A 310 -8.36 -24.47 0.76
N SER A 311 -8.06 -24.37 -0.54
CA SER A 311 -8.69 -23.43 -1.48
C SER A 311 -10.16 -23.79 -1.74
N SER A 312 -11.01 -23.42 -0.78
CA SER A 312 -12.46 -23.38 -0.92
C SER A 312 -12.96 -21.92 -0.79
N ARG A 313 -14.27 -21.69 -0.86
CA ARG A 313 -14.85 -20.36 -0.66
C ARG A 313 -16.02 -20.47 0.34
N PRO A 314 -15.83 -20.12 1.64
CA PRO A 314 -14.61 -19.61 2.26
C PRO A 314 -13.47 -20.64 2.27
N ALA A 315 -12.21 -20.18 2.31
CA ALA A 315 -11.03 -21.02 2.44
C ALA A 315 -10.70 -21.31 3.93
N TYR A 316 -9.78 -22.24 4.17
CA TYR A 316 -9.35 -22.65 5.51
C TYR A 316 -7.85 -23.00 5.52
N VAL A 317 -7.16 -22.74 6.62
CA VAL A 317 -5.93 -23.48 7.00
C VAL A 317 -6.33 -24.55 8.00
N ASN A 318 -5.76 -25.75 7.87
CA ASN A 318 -5.99 -26.89 8.75
C ASN A 318 -4.68 -27.27 9.43
N LEU A 319 -4.69 -27.35 10.75
CA LEU A 319 -3.52 -27.61 11.57
C LEU A 319 -3.65 -28.97 12.26
N GLY A 320 -2.84 -29.92 11.80
CA GLY A 320 -2.62 -31.21 12.44
C GLY A 320 -1.51 -31.14 13.48
N HIS A 321 -0.84 -32.26 13.70
CA HIS A 321 0.09 -32.43 14.82
C HIS A 321 1.42 -33.08 14.41
N ASN A 322 2.47 -32.92 15.22
CA ASN A 322 3.68 -33.73 15.09
C ASN A 322 3.47 -35.15 15.68
N PRO A 323 4.44 -36.09 15.63
CA PRO A 323 4.26 -37.45 16.15
C PRO A 323 4.13 -37.55 17.69
N SER A 324 4.26 -36.42 18.41
CA SER A 324 3.97 -36.30 19.85
C SER A 324 2.53 -35.84 20.14
N GLY A 325 1.74 -35.53 19.10
CA GLY A 325 0.38 -35.00 19.22
C GLY A 325 0.32 -33.50 19.50
N GLU A 326 1.40 -32.75 19.23
CA GLU A 326 1.45 -31.30 19.44
C GLU A 326 1.09 -30.54 18.16
N TRP A 327 0.19 -29.55 18.24
CA TRP A 327 -0.32 -28.79 17.08
C TRP A 327 0.77 -27.92 16.46
N VAL A 328 0.96 -27.97 15.13
CA VAL A 328 2.19 -27.51 14.45
C VAL A 328 2.18 -26.03 14.03
N GLY A 329 1.90 -25.14 14.98
CA GLY A 329 1.65 -23.71 14.73
C GLY A 329 2.87 -22.76 14.80
N SER A 330 4.03 -23.12 14.25
CA SER A 330 5.17 -22.20 14.11
C SER A 330 4.93 -21.10 13.07
N LEU A 331 5.76 -20.04 13.09
CA LEU A 331 5.74 -18.92 12.13
C LEU A 331 6.00 -19.41 10.71
N ASP A 332 6.94 -20.34 10.56
CA ASP A 332 7.32 -20.91 9.27
C ASP A 332 6.19 -21.78 8.68
N ILE A 333 5.65 -22.76 9.42
CA ILE A 333 4.66 -23.72 8.94
C ILE A 333 3.31 -23.04 8.75
N LEU A 334 2.80 -22.29 9.74
CA LEU A 334 1.52 -21.63 9.52
C LEU A 334 1.67 -20.46 8.53
N GLY A 335 2.78 -19.71 8.55
CA GLY A 335 3.06 -18.69 7.53
C GLY A 335 3.20 -19.26 6.11
N HIS A 336 3.68 -20.51 5.97
CA HIS A 336 3.62 -21.26 4.70
C HIS A 336 2.16 -21.50 4.28
N GLU A 337 1.32 -22.04 5.16
CA GLU A 337 -0.09 -22.30 4.83
C GLU A 337 -0.88 -21.03 4.50
N MET A 338 -0.57 -19.94 5.21
CA MET A 338 -1.15 -18.64 4.92
C MET A 338 -0.59 -18.08 3.59
N GLY A 339 0.71 -18.28 3.31
CA GLY A 339 1.36 -17.96 2.04
C GLY A 339 0.76 -18.66 0.81
N HIS A 340 0.35 -19.93 0.94
CA HIS A 340 -0.44 -20.64 -0.09
C HIS A 340 -1.74 -19.89 -0.44
N GLY A 341 -2.39 -19.26 0.54
CA GLY A 341 -3.55 -18.42 0.30
C GLY A 341 -3.21 -17.06 -0.32
N VAL A 342 -2.05 -16.47 0.00
CA VAL A 342 -1.55 -15.25 -0.69
C VAL A 342 -1.28 -15.54 -2.17
N ASP A 343 -0.80 -16.76 -2.49
CA ASP A 343 -0.64 -17.25 -3.85
C ASP A 343 -1.99 -17.42 -4.59
N ASP A 344 -2.99 -18.07 -3.96
CA ASP A 344 -4.35 -18.25 -4.50
C ASP A 344 -5.10 -16.90 -4.74
N TYR A 345 -4.78 -15.86 -3.96
CA TYR A 345 -5.38 -14.52 -4.08
C TYR A 345 -4.45 -13.47 -4.73
N SER A 346 -3.52 -13.88 -5.60
CA SER A 346 -2.64 -12.96 -6.36
C SER A 346 -2.67 -13.18 -7.88
N GLY A 347 -2.42 -12.11 -8.64
CA GLY A 347 -2.42 -12.14 -10.11
C GLY A 347 -3.77 -12.58 -10.69
N SER A 348 -3.79 -13.65 -11.50
CA SER A 348 -5.05 -14.25 -11.99
C SER A 348 -5.82 -15.10 -10.98
N GLY A 349 -5.26 -15.31 -9.78
CA GLY A 349 -5.77 -16.24 -8.77
C GLY A 349 -5.57 -17.72 -9.08
N GLY A 350 -5.85 -18.58 -8.09
CA GLY A 350 -5.59 -20.03 -8.11
C GLY A 350 -4.10 -20.37 -7.92
N PHE A 351 -3.78 -21.59 -7.49
CA PHE A 351 -2.40 -21.99 -7.14
C PHE A 351 -1.38 -21.90 -8.30
N SER A 352 -0.13 -21.66 -7.92
CA SER A 352 1.04 -21.63 -8.78
C SER A 352 1.51 -23.02 -9.23
N GLY A 353 0.88 -23.54 -10.28
CA GLY A 353 1.28 -24.76 -10.98
C GLY A 353 2.70 -24.71 -11.58
N GLY A 354 3.18 -25.87 -12.03
CA GLY A 354 4.54 -26.04 -12.58
C GLY A 354 5.61 -26.36 -11.52
N GLY A 355 5.19 -26.85 -10.34
CA GLY A 355 6.08 -27.17 -9.23
C GLY A 355 6.54 -25.96 -8.43
N THR A 356 5.70 -24.91 -8.31
CA THR A 356 6.12 -23.62 -7.73
C THR A 356 5.31 -23.16 -6.52
N GLN A 357 4.13 -23.71 -6.26
CA GLN A 357 3.26 -23.34 -5.12
C GLN A 357 3.94 -23.48 -3.74
N GLU A 358 4.79 -24.50 -3.57
CA GLU A 358 5.45 -24.82 -2.29
C GLU A 358 6.52 -23.77 -1.94
N PHE A 359 7.49 -23.51 -2.84
CA PHE A 359 8.54 -22.53 -2.55
C PHE A 359 7.96 -21.14 -2.28
N ILE A 360 6.86 -20.80 -2.96
CA ILE A 360 6.18 -19.51 -2.76
C ILE A 360 5.67 -19.42 -1.33
N ALA A 361 5.00 -20.46 -0.82
CA ALA A 361 4.56 -20.52 0.55
C ALA A 361 5.74 -20.47 1.55
N ASP A 362 6.82 -21.21 1.30
CA ASP A 362 8.06 -21.13 2.09
C ASP A 362 8.61 -19.69 2.16
N THR A 363 8.59 -18.93 1.05
CA THR A 363 9.03 -17.52 1.10
C THR A 363 8.18 -16.63 2.01
N PHE A 364 6.91 -16.96 2.27
CA PHE A 364 6.04 -16.22 3.21
C PHE A 364 6.18 -16.70 4.65
N GLY A 365 6.36 -18.00 4.88
CA GLY A 365 6.72 -18.56 6.20
C GLY A 365 8.00 -17.92 6.74
N THR A 366 9.12 -18.12 6.04
CA THR A 366 10.42 -17.57 6.43
C THR A 366 10.41 -16.03 6.52
N ALA A 367 9.69 -15.32 5.64
CA ALA A 367 9.58 -13.86 5.75
C ALA A 367 8.74 -13.39 6.96
N THR A 368 7.82 -14.22 7.46
CA THR A 368 7.01 -13.96 8.66
C THR A 368 7.83 -14.20 9.94
N GLU A 369 8.61 -15.26 9.95
CA GLU A 369 9.59 -15.61 10.98
C GLU A 369 10.66 -14.51 11.15
N PHE A 370 11.32 -14.10 10.05
CA PHE A 370 12.21 -12.93 10.00
C PHE A 370 11.54 -11.60 10.36
N TYR A 371 10.22 -11.48 10.20
CA TYR A 371 9.47 -10.30 10.62
C TYR A 371 9.19 -10.29 12.12
N ALA A 372 8.87 -11.44 12.71
CA ALA A 372 8.68 -11.60 14.15
C ALA A 372 9.98 -11.43 14.92
N ASN A 373 11.08 -12.00 14.39
CA ASN A 373 12.41 -11.99 14.99
C ASN A 373 12.38 -12.49 16.45
N GLU A 374 11.85 -13.70 16.65
CA GLU A 374 11.75 -14.25 18.00
C GLU A 374 13.12 -14.70 18.56
N PRO A 375 13.28 -14.74 19.90
CA PRO A 375 14.46 -15.31 20.53
C PRO A 375 14.63 -16.81 20.24
N SER A 376 15.88 -17.30 20.26
CA SER A 376 16.28 -18.69 19.98
C SER A 376 15.91 -19.74 21.06
N GLN A 377 14.73 -19.61 21.65
CA GLN A 377 14.05 -20.66 22.43
C GLN A 377 12.56 -20.78 22.05
N TYR A 378 12.21 -20.16 20.93
CA TYR A 378 10.93 -20.17 20.24
C TYR A 378 11.26 -20.42 18.76
N ASP A 379 10.79 -19.58 17.84
CA ASP A 379 10.97 -19.73 16.40
C ASP A 379 11.84 -18.58 15.80
N PRO A 380 13.18 -18.71 15.81
CA PRO A 380 14.12 -17.64 15.49
C PRO A 380 14.49 -17.58 13.98
N PRO A 381 14.79 -16.38 13.42
CA PRO A 381 15.08 -16.21 11.99
C PRO A 381 16.23 -17.07 11.40
N ASP A 382 15.88 -18.16 10.71
CA ASP A 382 16.76 -18.92 9.82
C ASP A 382 16.10 -19.33 8.50
N TYR A 383 16.52 -20.43 7.87
CA TYR A 383 16.16 -20.84 6.52
C TYR A 383 16.00 -22.37 6.41
N ALA A 384 15.68 -23.03 7.52
CA ALA A 384 15.00 -24.31 7.56
C ALA A 384 13.48 -24.11 7.37
N ILE A 385 12.72 -25.21 7.36
CA ILE A 385 11.25 -25.23 7.44
C ILE A 385 10.86 -26.46 8.28
N GLY A 386 10.10 -26.29 9.37
CA GLY A 386 9.55 -27.34 10.22
C GLY A 386 10.51 -27.98 11.22
N GLU A 387 11.67 -27.37 11.45
CA GLU A 387 12.69 -27.70 12.45
C GLU A 387 12.17 -27.68 13.90
N GLU A 388 11.48 -26.62 14.33
CA GLU A 388 11.03 -26.45 15.72
C GLU A 388 9.82 -27.35 16.03
N VAL A 389 8.81 -27.38 15.15
CA VAL A 389 7.65 -28.27 15.31
C VAL A 389 7.97 -29.75 15.11
N ASN A 390 9.02 -30.05 14.32
CA ASN A 390 9.45 -31.41 13.95
C ASN A 390 8.30 -32.26 13.38
N LEU A 391 7.60 -31.74 12.35
CA LEU A 391 6.30 -32.23 11.86
C LEU A 391 6.21 -33.75 11.63
N VAL A 392 7.27 -34.37 11.12
CA VAL A 392 7.32 -35.82 10.81
C VAL A 392 8.37 -36.59 11.62
N GLY A 393 8.88 -35.99 12.70
CA GLY A 393 9.81 -36.63 13.63
C GLY A 393 11.28 -36.74 13.18
N THR A 394 11.65 -36.17 12.03
CA THR A 394 13.01 -36.25 11.44
C THR A 394 13.84 -34.96 11.52
N GLY A 395 13.36 -33.93 12.20
CA GLY A 395 13.85 -32.55 12.12
C GLY A 395 13.19 -31.78 10.98
N ALA A 396 13.85 -30.73 10.50
CA ALA A 396 13.31 -29.87 9.45
C ALA A 396 12.95 -30.65 8.17
N LEU A 397 11.85 -30.23 7.56
CA LEU A 397 11.30 -30.75 6.31
C LEU A 397 12.13 -30.31 5.10
N ARG A 398 12.54 -29.03 5.09
CA ARG A 398 13.31 -28.40 4.01
C ARG A 398 14.42 -27.51 4.58
N TYR A 399 15.37 -27.15 3.73
CA TYR A 399 16.49 -26.26 4.06
C TYR A 399 16.74 -25.38 2.84
N MET A 400 16.26 -24.14 2.83
CA MET A 400 16.32 -23.27 1.65
C MET A 400 17.76 -23.06 1.17
N TYR A 401 18.71 -22.94 2.10
CA TYR A 401 20.12 -22.76 1.81
C TYR A 401 20.84 -24.01 1.25
N ASP A 402 20.29 -25.22 1.45
CA ASP A 402 20.82 -26.49 0.92
C ASP A 402 19.73 -27.59 0.88
N PRO A 403 18.83 -27.57 -0.12
CA PRO A 403 17.74 -28.55 -0.22
C PRO A 403 18.20 -30.00 -0.31
N SER A 404 19.46 -30.24 -0.69
CA SER A 404 20.02 -31.59 -0.79
C SER A 404 20.06 -32.33 0.56
N LYS A 405 20.03 -31.60 1.68
CA LYS A 405 19.90 -32.15 3.04
C LYS A 405 18.60 -32.90 3.28
N ALA A 406 17.48 -32.42 2.72
CA ALA A 406 16.19 -33.11 2.72
C ALA A 406 16.06 -34.17 1.61
N GLY A 407 17.11 -34.34 0.80
CA GLY A 407 17.06 -35.13 -0.43
C GLY A 407 16.21 -34.47 -1.51
N ASP A 408 16.22 -33.13 -1.56
CA ASP A 408 15.53 -32.33 -2.58
C ASP A 408 16.51 -31.73 -3.60
N PRO A 409 16.05 -31.41 -4.82
CA PRO A 409 16.92 -30.89 -5.86
C PRO A 409 17.24 -29.42 -5.60
N SER A 410 18.49 -29.11 -5.20
CA SER A 410 18.96 -27.72 -5.12
C SER A 410 19.02 -27.00 -6.48
N CYS A 411 18.83 -27.70 -7.60
CA CYS A 411 19.06 -27.21 -8.95
C CYS A 411 17.87 -27.48 -9.87
N TYR A 412 17.45 -26.46 -10.63
CA TYR A 412 16.41 -26.61 -11.63
C TYR A 412 16.84 -27.51 -12.78
N SER A 413 15.90 -28.32 -13.27
CA SER A 413 16.03 -29.12 -14.48
C SER A 413 14.64 -29.42 -15.07
N SER A 414 14.60 -30.03 -16.25
CA SER A 414 13.33 -30.37 -16.92
C SER A 414 12.48 -31.43 -16.20
N SER A 415 12.99 -32.10 -15.15
CA SER A 415 12.17 -33.00 -14.32
C SER A 415 11.36 -32.27 -13.26
N ILE A 416 11.77 -31.07 -12.81
CA ILE A 416 11.16 -30.36 -11.67
C ILE A 416 9.65 -30.11 -11.85
N PRO A 417 9.14 -29.67 -13.03
CA PRO A 417 7.69 -29.50 -13.23
C PRO A 417 6.86 -30.79 -13.21
N ASN A 418 7.49 -31.96 -13.06
CA ASN A 418 6.87 -33.29 -12.97
C ASN A 418 7.33 -34.05 -11.70
N ALA A 419 8.00 -33.38 -10.77
CA ALA A 419 8.35 -33.95 -9.48
C ALA A 419 7.13 -33.99 -8.54
N GLU A 420 7.29 -34.67 -7.41
CA GLU A 420 6.45 -34.46 -6.23
C GLU A 420 6.54 -32.97 -5.82
N VAL A 421 5.46 -32.35 -5.33
CA VAL A 421 5.35 -30.89 -5.24
C VAL A 421 6.31 -30.28 -4.21
N HIS A 422 6.45 -30.89 -3.03
CA HIS A 422 7.38 -30.43 -2.01
C HIS A 422 8.83 -30.63 -2.50
N LYS A 423 9.10 -31.75 -3.17
CA LYS A 423 10.38 -31.97 -3.87
C LYS A 423 10.61 -31.03 -5.07
N ALA A 424 9.58 -30.35 -5.56
CA ALA A 424 9.71 -29.33 -6.59
C ALA A 424 10.01 -27.93 -6.02
N ALA A 425 9.89 -27.72 -4.70
CA ALA A 425 10.20 -26.46 -4.02
C ALA A 425 11.69 -26.09 -4.08
N GLY A 426 12.57 -27.07 -3.84
CA GLY A 426 14.02 -26.90 -3.62
C GLY A 426 14.75 -25.86 -4.49
N PRO A 427 14.59 -25.85 -5.83
CA PRO A 427 15.26 -24.86 -6.68
C PRO A 427 14.77 -23.42 -6.48
N GLY A 428 13.53 -23.24 -6.01
CA GLY A 428 12.92 -21.96 -5.66
C GLY A 428 13.30 -21.50 -4.26
N ASP A 429 13.36 -22.43 -3.30
CA ASP A 429 13.82 -22.17 -1.94
C ASP A 429 15.28 -21.68 -1.97
N HIS A 430 16.11 -22.42 -2.70
CA HIS A 430 17.52 -22.09 -2.93
C HIS A 430 17.71 -20.81 -3.74
N TRP A 431 16.79 -20.47 -4.64
CA TRP A 431 16.80 -19.17 -5.30
C TRP A 431 16.52 -18.04 -4.32
N PHE A 432 15.52 -18.20 -3.45
CA PHE A 432 15.13 -17.19 -2.47
C PHE A 432 16.25 -16.95 -1.45
N TYR A 433 16.87 -18.03 -0.95
CA TYR A 433 18.05 -17.94 -0.08
C TYR A 433 19.22 -17.21 -0.74
N LEU A 434 19.59 -17.61 -1.96
CA LEU A 434 20.68 -16.96 -2.71
C LEU A 434 20.36 -15.51 -3.09
N LEU A 435 19.08 -15.14 -3.19
CA LEU A 435 18.67 -13.74 -3.39
C LEU A 435 18.73 -12.94 -2.08
N ALA A 436 18.31 -13.51 -0.96
CA ALA A 436 18.31 -12.84 0.33
C ALA A 436 19.74 -12.67 0.88
N GLU A 437 20.47 -13.76 1.06
CA GLU A 437 21.77 -13.79 1.74
C GLU A 437 22.96 -14.00 0.79
N GLY A 438 22.73 -14.74 -0.31
CA GLY A 438 23.79 -15.11 -1.25
C GLY A 438 24.55 -16.38 -0.84
N SER A 439 25.63 -16.69 -1.56
CA SER A 439 26.34 -17.97 -1.41
C SER A 439 27.29 -18.00 -0.20
N ALA A 440 27.68 -16.85 0.33
CA ALA A 440 28.62 -16.71 1.44
C ALA A 440 28.29 -15.46 2.29
N PRO A 441 27.20 -15.48 3.08
CA PRO A 441 26.83 -14.38 3.96
C PRO A 441 27.80 -14.21 5.15
N VAL A 442 27.63 -13.11 5.88
CA VAL A 442 28.57 -12.62 6.91
C VAL A 442 27.90 -12.24 8.25
N ASP A 443 26.60 -12.43 8.34
CA ASP A 443 25.74 -12.10 9.48
C ASP A 443 25.59 -13.26 10.49
N GLY A 444 25.68 -14.50 10.00
CA GLY A 444 25.53 -15.74 10.75
C GLY A 444 24.90 -16.87 9.94
N GLN A 445 24.22 -16.56 8.84
CA GLN A 445 23.49 -17.54 8.03
C GLN A 445 24.42 -18.53 7.29
N PRO A 446 23.94 -19.72 6.87
CA PRO A 446 24.78 -20.75 6.26
C PRO A 446 25.46 -20.35 4.94
N SER A 447 26.67 -20.85 4.69
CA SER A 447 27.23 -20.82 3.33
C SER A 447 26.49 -21.81 2.43
N SER A 448 26.19 -21.40 1.19
CA SER A 448 25.32 -22.15 0.25
C SER A 448 26.02 -22.38 -1.09
N SER A 449 25.85 -23.57 -1.68
CA SER A 449 26.58 -23.99 -2.89
C SER A 449 25.74 -23.86 -4.16
N THR A 450 26.20 -23.04 -5.09
CA THR A 450 25.54 -22.79 -6.39
C THR A 450 25.76 -23.92 -7.40
N CYS A 451 24.76 -24.15 -8.24
CA CYS A 451 24.74 -25.23 -9.24
C CYS A 451 25.70 -25.02 -10.42
N ASP A 452 26.11 -23.77 -10.67
CA ASP A 452 27.09 -23.38 -11.69
C ASP A 452 28.48 -23.03 -11.10
N GLY A 453 28.63 -23.06 -9.78
CA GLY A 453 29.85 -22.66 -9.07
C GLY A 453 30.09 -21.13 -9.03
N SER A 454 29.10 -20.32 -9.39
CA SER A 454 29.16 -18.86 -9.23
C SER A 454 29.08 -18.43 -7.76
N ALA A 455 29.49 -17.20 -7.47
CA ALA A 455 29.21 -16.55 -6.19
C ALA A 455 28.04 -15.58 -6.36
N VAL A 456 27.10 -15.59 -5.42
CA VAL A 456 25.94 -14.68 -5.38
C VAL A 456 26.04 -13.78 -4.16
N SER A 457 25.70 -12.50 -4.32
CA SER A 457 25.58 -11.54 -3.22
C SER A 457 24.10 -11.27 -2.95
N GLY A 458 23.68 -11.48 -1.70
CA GLY A 458 22.32 -11.22 -1.27
C GLY A 458 21.94 -9.73 -1.26
N ILE A 459 20.63 -9.46 -1.23
CA ILE A 459 20.05 -8.12 -1.12
C ILE A 459 19.18 -7.93 0.14
N GLY A 460 19.17 -8.92 1.04
CA GLY A 460 18.39 -8.99 2.28
C GLY A 460 16.96 -9.47 2.08
N ILE A 461 16.46 -10.33 2.98
CA ILE A 461 15.15 -10.98 2.86
C ILE A 461 13.98 -10.01 2.57
N ARG A 462 13.94 -8.84 3.21
CA ARG A 462 12.88 -7.84 2.98
C ARG A 462 12.82 -7.35 1.53
N LYS A 463 13.94 -7.32 0.78
CA LYS A 463 13.91 -7.05 -0.67
C LYS A 463 13.52 -8.28 -1.48
N ALA A 464 13.98 -9.48 -1.08
CA ALA A 464 13.63 -10.74 -1.73
C ALA A 464 12.11 -10.98 -1.70
N ILE A 465 11.45 -10.87 -0.54
CA ILE A 465 9.98 -11.07 -0.42
C ILE A 465 9.18 -9.97 -1.15
N ASN A 466 9.69 -8.73 -1.20
CA ASN A 466 9.10 -7.67 -2.03
C ASN A 466 9.10 -8.03 -3.52
N ILE A 467 10.22 -8.54 -4.03
CA ILE A 467 10.34 -8.99 -5.42
C ILE A 467 9.45 -10.20 -5.68
N MET A 468 9.33 -11.12 -4.72
CA MET A 468 8.49 -12.31 -4.83
C MET A 468 6.99 -11.95 -4.83
N HIS A 469 6.53 -11.10 -3.90
CA HIS A 469 5.16 -10.56 -3.90
C HIS A 469 4.87 -9.72 -5.16
N GLY A 470 5.83 -8.91 -5.62
CA GLY A 470 5.71 -8.17 -6.88
C GLY A 470 5.59 -9.09 -8.10
N ALA A 471 6.27 -10.24 -8.10
CA ALA A 471 6.13 -11.27 -9.13
C ALA A 471 4.77 -11.99 -9.06
N LEU A 472 4.23 -12.20 -7.85
CA LEU A 472 2.88 -12.74 -7.67
C LEU A 472 1.79 -11.83 -8.26
N GLN A 473 1.96 -10.51 -8.28
CA GLN A 473 0.99 -9.63 -8.94
C GLN A 473 1.08 -9.66 -10.48
N LEU A 474 2.14 -10.28 -11.05
CA LEU A 474 2.28 -10.56 -12.48
C LEU A 474 1.86 -12.00 -12.85
N LYS A 475 1.49 -12.81 -11.85
CA LYS A 475 1.15 -14.23 -11.98
C LYS A 475 -0.05 -14.46 -12.90
N THR A 476 0.05 -15.53 -13.68
CA THR A 476 -1.07 -16.11 -14.44
C THR A 476 -1.09 -17.61 -14.23
N SER A 477 -2.24 -18.26 -14.47
CA SER A 477 -2.46 -19.72 -14.37
C SER A 477 -1.54 -20.63 -15.21
N GLY A 478 -0.65 -20.06 -16.04
CA GLY A 478 0.46 -20.77 -16.69
C GLY A 478 1.80 -20.60 -15.99
N SER A 479 1.81 -20.43 -14.67
CA SER A 479 3.01 -20.29 -13.83
C SER A 479 3.97 -21.46 -13.99
N SER A 480 5.24 -21.18 -13.71
CA SER A 480 6.37 -22.14 -13.71
C SER A 480 7.64 -21.40 -13.32
N TYR A 481 8.70 -22.13 -12.95
CA TYR A 481 10.04 -21.59 -12.74
C TYR A 481 10.51 -20.62 -13.83
N LEU A 482 10.28 -20.97 -15.11
CA LEU A 482 10.66 -20.14 -16.24
C LEU A 482 9.93 -18.79 -16.25
N ARG A 483 8.65 -18.76 -15.86
CA ARG A 483 7.89 -17.50 -15.73
C ARG A 483 8.23 -16.75 -14.45
N TYR A 484 8.47 -17.42 -13.33
CA TYR A 484 8.90 -16.75 -12.10
C TYR A 484 10.25 -16.06 -12.24
N ARG A 485 11.17 -16.61 -13.03
CA ARG A 485 12.36 -15.87 -13.47
C ARG A 485 12.01 -14.56 -14.17
N THR A 486 11.20 -14.59 -15.22
CA THR A 486 10.80 -13.39 -15.95
C THR A 486 10.02 -12.39 -15.06
N TRP A 487 9.10 -12.86 -14.22
CA TRP A 487 8.26 -12.04 -13.35
C TRP A 487 9.04 -11.40 -12.19
N THR A 488 9.97 -12.12 -11.55
CA THR A 488 10.83 -11.55 -10.49
C THR A 488 11.83 -10.54 -11.06
N LEU A 489 12.37 -10.78 -12.26
CA LEU A 489 13.18 -9.79 -12.98
C LEU A 489 12.37 -8.53 -13.32
N GLN A 490 11.11 -8.68 -13.74
CA GLN A 490 10.23 -7.53 -13.99
C GLN A 490 9.83 -6.81 -12.68
N ALA A 491 9.56 -7.56 -11.61
CA ALA A 491 9.23 -7.00 -10.29
C ALA A 491 10.41 -6.21 -9.72
N ALA A 492 11.63 -6.74 -9.75
CA ALA A 492 12.84 -6.01 -9.35
C ALA A 492 13.02 -4.72 -10.16
N LYS A 493 12.80 -4.76 -11.48
CA LYS A 493 12.85 -3.58 -12.35
C LYS A 493 11.76 -2.53 -12.06
N ASN A 494 10.58 -2.97 -11.61
CA ASN A 494 9.47 -2.10 -11.23
C ASN A 494 9.67 -1.47 -9.83
N LEU A 495 10.20 -2.24 -8.88
CA LEU A 495 10.38 -1.85 -7.47
C LEU A 495 11.64 -1.01 -7.24
N TYR A 496 12.70 -1.23 -8.03
CA TYR A 496 14.00 -0.55 -7.90
C TYR A 496 14.38 0.20 -9.20
N PRO A 497 13.54 1.11 -9.72
CA PRO A 497 13.78 1.79 -10.99
C PRO A 497 15.06 2.64 -10.93
N GLY A 498 15.95 2.45 -11.90
CA GLY A 498 17.24 3.14 -11.97
C GLY A 498 18.41 2.38 -11.30
N SER A 499 18.13 1.27 -10.62
CA SER A 499 19.12 0.30 -10.15
C SER A 499 18.98 -1.00 -10.94
N CYS A 500 20.09 -1.58 -11.42
CA CYS A 500 20.10 -3.00 -11.76
C CYS A 500 20.77 -3.85 -10.68
N THR A 501 21.08 -3.33 -9.48
CA THR A 501 21.64 -4.15 -8.39
C THR A 501 20.70 -5.29 -8.01
N GLU A 502 19.45 -4.98 -7.68
CA GLU A 502 18.43 -5.97 -7.32
C GLU A 502 18.05 -6.86 -8.50
N PHE A 503 17.93 -6.30 -9.70
CA PHE A 503 17.70 -7.06 -10.94
C PHE A 503 18.84 -8.06 -11.23
N ASN A 504 20.09 -7.64 -11.08
CA ASN A 504 21.25 -8.49 -11.32
C ASN A 504 21.41 -9.54 -10.21
N ALA A 505 21.02 -9.24 -8.96
CA ALA A 505 20.95 -10.24 -7.89
C ALA A 505 19.90 -11.33 -8.19
N VAL A 506 18.67 -10.95 -8.57
CA VAL A 506 17.63 -11.89 -9.04
C VAL A 506 18.12 -12.74 -10.21
N LYS A 507 18.79 -12.12 -11.18
CA LYS A 507 19.38 -12.80 -12.34
C LYS A 507 20.51 -13.76 -11.96
N ALA A 508 21.35 -13.37 -11.00
CA ALA A 508 22.46 -14.19 -10.50
C ALA A 508 21.92 -15.40 -9.72
N ALA A 509 21.00 -15.19 -8.77
CA ALA A 509 20.35 -16.27 -8.04
C ALA A 509 19.65 -17.27 -8.98
N TRP A 510 18.89 -16.81 -9.99
CA TRP A 510 18.25 -17.73 -10.94
C TRP A 510 19.23 -18.49 -11.84
N ASN A 511 20.37 -17.88 -12.19
CA ASN A 511 21.46 -18.60 -12.88
C ASN A 511 22.09 -19.66 -11.95
N ALA A 512 22.34 -19.29 -10.70
CA ALA A 512 22.98 -20.12 -9.69
C ALA A 512 22.14 -21.35 -9.29
N VAL A 513 20.83 -21.34 -9.50
CA VAL A 513 19.94 -22.52 -9.38
C VAL A 513 19.61 -23.17 -10.73
N SER A 514 20.36 -22.85 -11.80
CA SER A 514 20.20 -23.43 -13.15
C SER A 514 18.87 -23.14 -13.88
N VAL A 515 18.07 -22.14 -13.47
CA VAL A 515 16.88 -21.72 -14.25
C VAL A 515 17.34 -20.88 -15.45
N PRO A 516 17.16 -21.34 -16.71
CA PRO A 516 17.76 -20.67 -17.87
C PRO A 516 17.10 -19.33 -18.20
N ALA A 517 17.87 -18.42 -18.79
CA ALA A 517 17.35 -17.15 -19.29
C ALA A 517 16.27 -17.34 -20.36
N GLN A 518 15.18 -16.57 -20.25
CA GLN A 518 14.05 -16.64 -21.18
C GLN A 518 14.14 -15.55 -22.26
N SER A 519 13.55 -15.80 -23.42
CA SER A 519 13.39 -14.78 -24.48
C SER A 519 12.46 -13.62 -24.08
N GLY A 520 11.66 -13.81 -23.03
CA GLY A 520 10.82 -12.78 -22.41
C GLY A 520 11.43 -12.11 -21.18
N ASP A 521 12.62 -12.51 -20.72
CA ASP A 521 13.27 -11.85 -19.58
C ASP A 521 13.51 -10.37 -19.90
N PRO A 522 12.99 -9.42 -19.11
CA PRO A 522 13.21 -8.00 -19.37
C PRO A 522 14.69 -7.67 -19.21
N THR A 523 15.21 -6.76 -20.03
CA THR A 523 16.57 -6.23 -19.82
C THR A 523 16.58 -5.12 -18.78
N CYS A 524 17.63 -5.09 -17.98
CA CYS A 524 18.02 -3.92 -17.19
C CYS A 524 19.38 -3.44 -17.72
N THR A 525 19.57 -2.12 -17.75
CA THR A 525 20.81 -1.47 -18.17
C THR A 525 21.17 -0.43 -17.11
N ASP A 526 22.23 -0.68 -16.34
CA ASP A 526 22.75 0.31 -15.41
C ASP A 526 23.15 1.57 -16.19
N THR A 527 22.69 2.74 -15.77
CA THR A 527 23.02 4.03 -16.41
C THR A 527 24.44 4.51 -16.06
N THR A 528 25.38 3.59 -15.87
CA THR A 528 26.69 3.82 -15.25
C THR A 528 27.89 3.62 -16.20
N THR A 529 27.71 3.17 -17.44
CA THR A 529 28.79 3.13 -18.46
C THR A 529 28.27 3.29 -19.90
N PRO A 530 28.68 4.35 -20.63
CA PRO A 530 28.40 4.50 -22.07
C PRO A 530 29.21 3.51 -22.94
N PRO A 531 28.70 3.12 -24.13
CA PRO A 531 29.40 2.19 -25.02
C PRO A 531 30.65 2.82 -25.66
N THR A 532 31.75 2.06 -25.70
CA THR A 532 33.06 2.51 -26.20
C THR A 532 33.18 2.46 -27.73
N THR A 533 33.65 3.57 -28.32
CA THR A 533 34.25 3.61 -29.65
C THR A 533 35.62 4.31 -29.62
N THR A 534 36.67 3.56 -29.92
CA THR A 534 38.07 4.04 -30.12
C THR A 534 38.17 4.77 -31.48
N PRO A 535 39.09 5.74 -31.75
CA PRO A 535 40.34 6.08 -31.03
C PRO A 535 40.58 7.63 -30.88
N PRO A 536 41.79 8.18 -30.56
CA PRO A 536 43.05 7.60 -30.06
C PRO A 536 43.60 8.22 -28.74
N THR A 537 44.74 7.69 -28.30
CA THR A 537 45.69 8.05 -27.20
C THR A 537 45.73 9.46 -26.55
N THR A 538 45.95 9.45 -25.22
CA THR A 538 46.56 10.48 -24.32
C THR A 538 45.80 11.81 -24.11
N THR A 539 45.76 12.45 -22.93
CA THR A 539 46.70 12.44 -21.76
C THR A 539 45.95 12.64 -20.42
N THR A 540 46.62 12.43 -19.28
CA THR A 540 46.12 12.61 -17.90
C THR A 540 45.96 14.08 -17.45
N THR A 541 44.89 14.43 -16.71
CA THR A 541 44.85 15.26 -15.45
C THR A 541 43.37 15.61 -15.07
N PRO A 542 42.96 15.54 -13.79
CA PRO A 542 41.66 16.01 -13.28
C PRO A 542 41.75 17.33 -12.46
N PRO A 543 40.66 17.92 -11.93
CA PRO A 543 39.25 17.89 -12.37
C PRO A 543 38.68 19.32 -12.62
N GLY A 544 37.43 19.40 -13.09
CA GLY A 544 36.55 20.56 -12.84
C GLY A 544 36.00 21.29 -14.08
N GLY A 545 34.77 21.79 -13.95
CA GLY A 545 34.06 22.58 -14.96
C GLY A 545 32.66 22.03 -15.23
N CYS A 546 31.63 22.79 -14.86
CA CYS A 546 30.26 22.50 -15.26
C CYS A 546 30.05 22.96 -16.71
N PRO A 547 29.72 22.06 -17.64
CA PRO A 547 29.51 22.44 -19.03
C PRO A 547 28.18 23.19 -19.14
N ALA A 548 28.24 24.51 -19.31
CA ALA A 548 27.05 25.34 -19.47
C ALA A 548 26.25 24.88 -20.71
N GLY A 549 25.05 24.35 -20.52
CA GLY A 549 24.33 23.67 -21.61
C GLY A 549 22.91 23.21 -21.32
N GLN A 550 22.19 22.94 -22.42
CA GLN A 550 20.89 22.27 -22.47
C GLN A 550 21.10 20.75 -22.37
N LEU A 551 20.31 20.06 -21.54
CA LEU A 551 20.35 18.60 -21.41
C LEU A 551 19.15 17.88 -22.06
N LEU A 552 18.02 18.56 -22.27
CA LEU A 552 16.88 17.97 -23.00
C LEU A 552 17.14 17.95 -24.51
N GLN A 553 16.95 16.77 -25.09
CA GLN A 553 16.79 16.57 -26.53
C GLN A 553 15.36 16.95 -26.95
N ASN A 554 15.20 17.44 -28.18
CA ASN A 554 13.91 17.92 -28.70
C ASN A 554 13.14 18.84 -27.70
N PRO A 555 13.77 19.92 -27.19
CA PRO A 555 13.26 20.72 -26.08
C PRO A 555 11.92 21.44 -26.33
N GLY A 556 11.69 21.90 -27.56
CA GLY A 556 10.44 22.53 -28.01
C GLY A 556 9.65 21.65 -28.98
N PHE A 557 9.70 20.32 -28.80
CA PHE A 557 8.87 19.30 -29.46
C PHE A 557 8.83 19.23 -31.00
N GLU A 558 9.47 20.14 -31.75
CA GLU A 558 9.45 20.23 -33.24
C GLU A 558 9.88 18.96 -34.00
N SER A 559 10.49 17.97 -33.34
CA SER A 559 10.78 16.64 -33.92
C SER A 559 9.71 15.59 -33.58
N GLY A 560 8.50 16.00 -33.18
CA GLY A 560 7.45 15.11 -32.68
C GLY A 560 7.88 14.38 -31.41
N GLN A 561 7.54 13.10 -31.28
CA GLN A 561 7.95 12.26 -30.14
C GLN A 561 9.45 11.94 -30.05
N VAL A 562 10.31 12.44 -30.96
CA VAL A 562 11.75 12.09 -30.91
C VAL A 562 12.37 12.49 -29.57
N ALA A 563 13.03 11.51 -28.95
CA ALA A 563 13.65 11.56 -27.61
C ALA A 563 12.71 11.78 -26.40
N TRP A 564 11.39 11.83 -26.60
CA TRP A 564 10.40 11.78 -25.53
C TRP A 564 9.65 10.44 -25.58
N SER A 565 9.40 9.83 -24.41
CA SER A 565 8.46 8.70 -24.31
C SER A 565 7.08 9.26 -24.00
N ASP A 566 6.19 9.16 -24.98
CA ASP A 566 4.83 9.72 -25.05
C ASP A 566 3.84 8.61 -25.46
N PRO A 567 3.51 7.67 -24.55
CA PRO A 567 2.60 6.55 -24.85
C PRO A 567 1.19 7.00 -25.24
N ASP A 568 0.77 8.18 -24.80
CA ASP A 568 -0.60 8.69 -24.95
C ASP A 568 -0.77 9.59 -26.18
N THR A 569 0.31 9.78 -26.97
CA THR A 569 0.36 10.53 -28.24
C THR A 569 0.04 12.03 -28.13
N THR A 570 0.48 12.65 -27.03
CA THR A 570 0.24 14.05 -26.68
C THR A 570 1.15 15.06 -27.38
N ILE A 571 2.29 14.62 -27.94
CA ILE A 571 3.23 15.49 -28.66
C ILE A 571 2.83 15.57 -30.14
N GLY A 572 2.28 16.71 -30.55
CA GLY A 572 1.63 16.84 -31.86
C GLY A 572 1.47 18.28 -32.35
N GLN A 573 0.92 18.44 -33.56
CA GLN A 573 0.60 19.74 -34.16
C GLN A 573 -0.87 20.08 -33.91
N TRP A 574 -1.18 20.56 -32.71
CA TRP A 574 -2.56 20.75 -32.24
C TRP A 574 -3.25 22.03 -32.75
N GLY A 575 -2.48 22.93 -33.38
CA GLY A 575 -2.98 24.02 -34.22
C GLY A 575 -3.80 25.07 -33.46
N SER A 576 -5.12 25.06 -33.63
CA SER A 576 -6.02 25.99 -32.92
C SER A 576 -6.63 25.39 -31.64
N GLN A 577 -6.39 24.10 -31.35
CA GLN A 577 -6.96 23.41 -30.20
C GLN A 577 -6.04 23.59 -28.99
N ALA A 578 -4.79 23.14 -29.12
CA ALA A 578 -3.65 23.65 -28.37
C ALA A 578 -2.72 24.38 -29.36
N PRO A 579 -2.64 25.72 -29.32
CA PRO A 579 -1.64 26.44 -30.09
C PRO A 579 -0.29 26.37 -29.37
N ALA A 580 0.73 25.81 -30.01
CA ALA A 580 2.12 25.88 -29.56
C ALA A 580 2.58 27.34 -29.31
N ARG A 581 3.52 27.54 -28.40
CA ARG A 581 4.06 28.84 -28.01
C ARG A 581 5.11 29.32 -29.01
N SER A 582 5.93 28.41 -29.54
CA SER A 582 6.76 28.64 -30.71
C SER A 582 6.72 27.43 -31.65
N GLY A 583 7.38 27.51 -32.81
CA GLY A 583 7.39 26.40 -33.77
C GLY A 583 5.99 26.02 -34.30
N SER A 584 5.65 24.75 -34.17
CA SER A 584 4.46 24.09 -34.70
C SER A 584 3.97 22.87 -33.91
N TYR A 585 4.76 22.36 -32.97
CA TYR A 585 4.48 21.24 -32.07
C TYR A 585 4.46 21.67 -30.60
N ASP A 586 3.59 21.06 -29.82
CA ASP A 586 3.56 21.14 -28.36
C ASP A 586 3.09 19.81 -27.74
N SER A 587 3.30 19.63 -26.43
CA SER A 587 2.70 18.52 -25.68
C SER A 587 1.41 18.99 -25.04
N TRP A 588 0.26 18.49 -25.50
CA TRP A 588 -1.05 18.76 -24.92
C TRP A 588 -1.48 17.57 -24.07
N LEU A 589 -1.36 17.73 -22.75
CA LEU A 589 -1.78 16.75 -21.73
C LEU A 589 -3.18 17.10 -21.21
N GLY A 590 -4.04 16.11 -20.98
CA GLY A 590 -5.46 16.34 -20.66
C GLY A 590 -6.25 16.95 -21.83
N GLY A 591 -7.44 17.48 -21.58
CA GLY A 591 -8.35 17.98 -22.60
C GLY A 591 -9.46 17.00 -23.00
N TRP A 592 -9.51 15.81 -22.38
CA TRP A 592 -10.50 14.76 -22.64
C TRP A 592 -11.86 15.06 -21.99
N GLY A 593 -11.85 15.77 -20.85
CA GLY A 593 -13.05 16.03 -20.05
C GLY A 593 -13.72 14.77 -19.47
N SER A 594 -12.93 13.71 -19.29
CA SER A 594 -13.28 12.45 -18.66
C SER A 594 -12.01 11.78 -18.13
N ALA A 595 -12.13 10.83 -17.20
CA ALA A 595 -11.01 10.36 -16.40
C ALA A 595 -9.88 9.77 -17.26
N HIS A 596 -8.78 10.51 -17.37
CA HIS A 596 -7.61 10.17 -18.17
C HIS A 596 -6.32 10.51 -17.43
N THR A 597 -5.18 9.96 -17.88
CA THR A 597 -3.86 10.38 -17.42
C THR A 597 -2.85 10.25 -18.53
N ASP A 598 -2.55 11.39 -19.14
CA ASP A 598 -1.52 11.53 -20.16
C ASP A 598 -0.15 11.70 -19.50
N THR A 599 0.92 11.17 -20.10
CA THR A 599 2.28 11.23 -19.60
C THR A 599 3.30 11.43 -20.73
N ILE A 600 4.17 12.43 -20.58
CA ILE A 600 5.45 12.49 -21.32
C ILE A 600 6.64 12.36 -20.38
N THR A 601 7.69 11.68 -20.82
CA THR A 601 8.93 11.54 -20.06
C THR A 601 10.18 11.66 -20.93
N GLN A 602 11.26 12.19 -20.36
CA GLN A 602 12.61 12.12 -20.93
C GLN A 602 13.64 11.89 -19.81
N GLN A 603 14.64 11.05 -20.08
CA GLN A 603 15.74 10.82 -19.14
C GLN A 603 16.82 11.90 -19.30
N VAL A 604 17.30 12.46 -18.19
CA VAL A 604 18.28 13.56 -18.14
C VAL A 604 19.39 13.19 -17.14
N THR A 605 20.64 13.19 -17.60
CA THR A 605 21.83 13.00 -16.74
C THR A 605 22.45 14.35 -16.38
N ILE A 606 22.41 14.71 -15.10
CA ILE A 606 22.87 16.00 -14.60
C ILE A 606 24.34 15.85 -14.15
N PRO A 607 25.30 16.63 -14.67
CA PRO A 607 26.70 16.52 -14.26
C PRO A 607 26.91 16.78 -12.76
N ALA A 608 27.86 16.06 -12.15
CA ALA A 608 28.13 16.15 -10.72
C ALA A 608 28.70 17.51 -10.30
N GLY A 609 28.17 18.07 -9.21
CA GLY A 609 28.63 19.34 -8.63
C GLY A 609 28.10 20.61 -9.31
N CYS A 610 27.17 20.48 -10.26
CA CYS A 610 26.64 21.61 -11.05
C CYS A 610 25.30 22.12 -10.54
N ARG A 611 25.00 23.40 -10.82
CA ARG A 611 23.63 23.90 -10.68
C ARG A 611 22.81 23.39 -11.85
N ALA A 612 21.55 23.07 -11.59
CA ALA A 612 20.63 22.52 -12.58
C ALA A 612 19.26 23.18 -12.42
N SER A 613 18.66 23.61 -13.52
CA SER A 613 17.29 24.13 -13.51
C SER A 613 16.51 23.69 -14.73
N LEU A 614 15.29 23.20 -14.49
CA LEU A 614 14.31 22.98 -15.54
C LEU A 614 13.48 24.25 -15.70
N THR A 615 13.33 24.70 -16.93
CA THR A 615 12.30 25.64 -17.34
C THR A 615 11.38 25.00 -18.37
N PHE A 616 10.15 25.48 -18.45
CA PHE A 616 9.19 25.14 -19.50
C PHE A 616 8.11 26.22 -19.54
N TRP A 617 7.40 26.33 -20.65
CA TRP A 617 6.24 27.19 -20.76
C TRP A 617 4.99 26.35 -20.61
N LEU A 618 4.13 26.75 -19.67
CA LEU A 618 2.85 26.09 -19.40
C LEU A 618 1.71 27.03 -19.73
N ARG A 619 0.78 26.57 -20.57
CA ARG A 619 -0.55 27.16 -20.71
C ARG A 619 -1.59 26.21 -20.14
N VAL A 620 -2.53 26.75 -19.37
CA VAL A 620 -3.64 25.97 -18.80
C VAL A 620 -4.95 26.64 -19.16
N TRP A 621 -5.90 25.88 -19.71
CA TRP A 621 -7.29 26.30 -19.84
C TRP A 621 -8.20 25.14 -19.45
N THR A 622 -9.41 25.47 -19.02
CA THR A 622 -10.31 24.50 -18.41
C THR A 622 -11.78 24.90 -18.62
N ALA A 623 -12.65 23.90 -18.62
CA ALA A 623 -14.09 24.07 -18.49
C ALA A 623 -14.54 24.18 -17.02
N GLU A 624 -13.70 23.80 -16.06
CA GLU A 624 -13.92 23.98 -14.62
C GLU A 624 -14.04 25.47 -14.27
N THR A 625 -15.16 25.85 -13.65
CA THR A 625 -15.37 27.23 -13.17
C THR A 625 -14.97 27.37 -11.70
N GLU A 626 -15.10 26.27 -10.98
CA GLU A 626 -14.95 25.98 -9.57
C GLU A 626 -13.54 26.25 -9.04
N ASN A 627 -13.44 26.61 -7.76
CA ASN A 627 -12.15 26.87 -7.09
C ASN A 627 -11.63 25.62 -6.34
N VAL A 628 -11.63 24.47 -7.03
CA VAL A 628 -11.13 23.18 -6.55
C VAL A 628 -10.12 22.64 -7.55
N ALA A 629 -8.98 22.15 -7.05
CA ALA A 629 -7.94 21.53 -7.87
C ALA A 629 -8.32 20.08 -8.22
N TYR A 630 -9.19 19.90 -9.22
CA TYR A 630 -9.58 18.59 -9.77
C TYR A 630 -8.43 18.01 -10.58
N ASP A 631 -8.29 18.47 -11.82
CA ASP A 631 -7.26 18.03 -12.77
C ASP A 631 -5.89 18.62 -12.43
N LYS A 632 -4.83 17.85 -12.70
CA LYS A 632 -3.47 18.17 -12.24
C LYS A 632 -2.41 17.84 -13.27
N LEU A 633 -1.50 18.78 -13.51
CA LEU A 633 -0.21 18.54 -14.14
C LEU A 633 0.85 18.34 -13.04
N VAL A 634 1.31 17.12 -12.85
CA VAL A 634 2.43 16.78 -11.96
C VAL A 634 3.73 16.76 -12.77
N VAL A 635 4.75 17.47 -12.30
CA VAL A 635 6.11 17.46 -12.85
C VAL A 635 7.03 16.78 -11.83
N SER A 636 7.72 15.69 -12.21
CA SER A 636 8.56 14.91 -11.29
C SER A 636 9.96 14.59 -11.85
N ALA A 637 10.91 14.36 -10.94
CA ALA A 637 12.22 13.77 -11.21
C ALA A 637 12.27 12.37 -10.56
N GLY A 638 12.05 11.34 -11.38
CA GLY A 638 11.78 9.99 -10.86
C GLY A 638 10.57 10.01 -9.92
N PRO A 639 10.65 9.43 -8.70
CA PRO A 639 9.53 9.41 -7.75
C PRO A 639 9.26 10.76 -7.07
N ALA A 640 10.19 11.74 -7.15
CA ALA A 640 10.08 13.00 -6.42
C ALA A 640 9.31 14.05 -7.23
N THR A 641 8.16 14.51 -6.71
CA THR A 641 7.41 15.61 -7.30
C THR A 641 8.17 16.93 -7.14
N LEU A 642 8.40 17.63 -8.25
CA LEU A 642 9.06 18.94 -8.31
C LEU A 642 8.04 20.08 -8.23
N ALA A 643 6.88 19.90 -8.88
CA ALA A 643 5.78 20.84 -8.88
C ALA A 643 4.46 20.15 -9.27
N THR A 644 3.34 20.73 -8.82
CA THR A 644 2.00 20.38 -9.27
C THR A 644 1.27 21.66 -9.68
N TYR A 645 0.69 21.66 -10.87
CA TYR A 645 -0.24 22.68 -11.36
C TYR A 645 -1.61 22.06 -11.54
N SER A 646 -2.65 22.88 -11.71
CA SER A 646 -4.04 22.42 -11.77
C SER A 646 -4.90 23.25 -12.71
N ASN A 647 -6.16 22.86 -12.89
CA ASN A 647 -7.22 23.69 -13.48
C ASN A 647 -7.31 25.11 -12.86
N LEU A 648 -6.85 25.31 -11.61
CA LEU A 648 -6.79 26.62 -10.95
C LEU A 648 -5.66 27.52 -11.45
N ASP A 649 -4.63 26.98 -12.11
CA ASP A 649 -3.53 27.72 -12.74
C ASP A 649 -3.92 28.32 -14.11
N ARG A 650 -5.22 28.27 -14.48
CA ARG A 650 -5.77 28.72 -15.76
C ARG A 650 -5.32 30.12 -16.18
N ASN A 651 -4.86 30.24 -17.42
CA ASN A 651 -4.20 31.44 -17.94
C ASN A 651 -4.53 31.68 -19.43
N SER A 652 -4.48 32.94 -19.85
CA SER A 652 -4.82 33.35 -21.23
C SER A 652 -3.70 33.12 -22.24
N ALA A 653 -2.46 32.96 -21.77
CA ALA A 653 -1.27 32.71 -22.57
C ALA A 653 -0.22 31.95 -21.72
N TYR A 654 0.70 31.27 -22.38
CA TYR A 654 1.79 30.53 -21.74
C TYR A 654 2.57 31.35 -20.71
N VAL A 655 2.84 30.74 -19.56
CA VAL A 655 3.68 31.30 -18.49
C VAL A 655 4.89 30.40 -18.29
N GLN A 656 6.09 30.97 -18.31
CA GLN A 656 7.31 30.22 -18.00
C GLN A 656 7.33 29.81 -16.53
N LYS A 657 7.63 28.53 -16.27
CA LYS A 657 7.90 27.97 -14.95
C LYS A 657 9.40 27.66 -14.86
N THR A 658 9.95 27.71 -13.64
CA THR A 658 11.36 27.40 -13.34
C THR A 658 11.43 26.58 -12.06
N LEU A 659 12.14 25.45 -12.10
CA LEU A 659 12.33 24.51 -10.99
C LEU A 659 13.83 24.25 -10.81
N ASP A 660 14.31 24.24 -9.56
CA ASP A 660 15.70 23.90 -9.22
C ASP A 660 15.83 22.37 -9.12
N LEU A 661 16.85 21.81 -9.75
CA LEU A 661 17.22 20.41 -9.70
C LEU A 661 18.69 20.18 -9.28
N SER A 662 19.34 21.20 -8.71
CA SER A 662 20.73 21.11 -8.24
C SER A 662 20.93 20.03 -7.16
N SER A 663 19.86 19.61 -6.47
CA SER A 663 19.84 18.45 -5.56
C SER A 663 20.04 17.10 -6.26
N TYR A 664 19.80 17.02 -7.57
CA TYR A 664 19.99 15.84 -8.41
C TYR A 664 21.33 15.89 -9.20
N ALA A 665 22.23 16.83 -8.88
CA ALA A 665 23.53 16.92 -9.53
C ALA A 665 24.36 15.64 -9.35
N GLY A 666 24.81 15.05 -10.45
CA GLY A 666 25.48 13.74 -10.48
C GLY A 666 24.54 12.56 -10.65
N GLN A 667 23.23 12.78 -10.81
CA GLN A 667 22.22 11.73 -10.99
C GLN A 667 21.66 11.72 -12.41
N THR A 668 21.20 10.54 -12.84
CA THR A 668 20.34 10.38 -14.01
C THR A 668 18.90 10.28 -13.53
N ILE A 669 18.06 11.24 -13.91
CA ILE A 669 16.65 11.31 -13.52
C ILE A 669 15.75 11.06 -14.74
N THR A 670 14.57 10.49 -14.51
CA THR A 670 13.47 10.60 -15.49
C THR A 670 12.70 11.87 -15.17
N LEU A 671 12.81 12.89 -16.01
CA LEU A 671 11.87 14.01 -15.99
C LEU A 671 10.53 13.51 -16.53
N LYS A 672 9.46 13.70 -15.77
CA LYS A 672 8.08 13.37 -16.15
C LYS A 672 7.19 14.59 -16.05
N PHE A 673 6.31 14.76 -17.04
CA PHE A 673 5.08 15.54 -16.94
C PHE A 673 3.90 14.56 -17.04
N ALA A 674 2.92 14.65 -16.13
CA ALA A 674 1.67 13.91 -16.24
C ALA A 674 0.47 14.83 -16.01
N GLY A 675 -0.43 14.88 -16.99
CA GLY A 675 -1.74 15.51 -16.85
C GLY A 675 -2.78 14.46 -16.50
N THR A 676 -3.33 14.50 -15.29
CA THR A 676 -4.46 13.68 -14.87
C THR A 676 -5.73 14.52 -14.87
N GLU A 677 -6.77 14.04 -15.56
CA GLU A 677 -8.13 14.59 -15.51
C GLU A 677 -9.06 13.74 -14.64
N ASP A 678 -10.02 14.42 -14.01
CA ASP A 678 -11.18 13.88 -13.28
C ASP A 678 -12.21 13.25 -14.25
N GLN A 679 -13.28 12.67 -13.73
CA GLN A 679 -14.34 12.01 -14.50
C GLN A 679 -15.17 12.95 -15.41
N SER A 680 -15.04 14.27 -15.29
CA SER A 680 -15.89 15.24 -16.00
C SER A 680 -15.26 16.62 -16.11
N LEU A 681 -15.58 17.33 -17.22
CA LEU A 681 -15.07 18.67 -17.61
C LEU A 681 -13.58 18.67 -17.94
N GLN A 682 -13.20 19.35 -19.03
CA GLN A 682 -11.82 19.26 -19.52
C GLN A 682 -10.89 20.27 -18.84
N THR A 683 -9.66 19.84 -18.57
CA THR A 683 -8.52 20.74 -18.34
C THR A 683 -7.36 20.33 -19.22
N SER A 684 -6.95 21.29 -20.04
CA SER A 684 -5.85 21.14 -21.00
C SER A 684 -4.60 21.81 -20.45
N PHE A 685 -3.51 21.05 -20.36
CA PHE A 685 -2.19 21.48 -19.96
C PHE A 685 -1.25 21.40 -21.18
N ALA A 686 -1.05 22.52 -21.87
CA ALA A 686 -0.09 22.60 -22.97
C ALA A 686 1.29 22.98 -22.45
N VAL A 687 2.27 22.12 -22.70
CA VAL A 687 3.68 22.28 -22.33
C VAL A 687 4.51 22.47 -23.60
N ASP A 688 5.28 23.55 -23.65
CA ASP A 688 6.15 23.90 -24.78
C ASP A 688 7.46 24.54 -24.30
N ASP A 689 8.47 24.63 -25.18
CA ASP A 689 9.75 25.30 -24.99
C ASP A 689 10.42 24.92 -23.65
N THR A 690 10.55 23.61 -23.42
CA THR A 690 11.24 23.07 -22.24
C THR A 690 12.75 23.33 -22.35
N ALA A 691 13.42 23.63 -21.24
CA ALA A 691 14.87 23.71 -21.23
C ALA A 691 15.43 23.33 -19.86
N PHE A 692 16.22 22.26 -19.86
CA PHE A 692 16.97 21.79 -18.71
C PHE A 692 18.39 22.33 -18.82
N THR A 693 18.68 23.38 -18.07
CA THR A 693 19.98 24.07 -18.12
C THR A 693 20.86 23.69 -16.94
N VAL A 694 22.14 23.46 -17.20
CA VAL A 694 23.18 23.30 -16.18
C VAL A 694 24.28 24.35 -16.34
N GLY A 695 24.98 24.66 -15.23
CA GLY A 695 26.07 25.63 -15.15
C GLY A 695 26.68 25.76 -13.76
#